data_AF-A0A852T9T6-F1
#
_entry.id   AF-A0A852T9T6-F1
#
_cell.length_a   1.000
_cell.length_b   1.000
_cell.length_c   1.000
_cell.angle_alpha   90.00
_cell.angle_beta   90.00
_cell.angle_gamma   90.00
#
_symmetry.space_group_name_H-M   'P 1'
#
loop_
_entity.id
_entity.type
_entity.pdbx_description
1 polymer ?
#
loop_
_entity_poly.entity_id
_entity_poly.type
_entity_poly.pdbx_seq_one_letter_code
_entity_poly.pdbx_strand_id
1 'polypeptide(L)'
;MIAKYKHLVIMHVLVIFFFSIFASIVEAKTHSTIPKNKIVALVYDDSGSMWEQSGNVPIDNWKYANYALQSFVSLLEKQDQLRVVSMSSPTVPEPIELDERLRQHEIDQIRTWTGKRNTPLESLQTAINELGKAVDSNKNSDFWLIVLTDGIFNELNHLEQKLSAAQIEENKNTLFTSLRELKEKMDQNGASFHSTLIPIESYLSTEELEIMADFKRQWTESSAGNVLVSNGEQDIIQRINEVAALMTNRDPSEQEKFDLHPVWDGNQLVLESPFPLRRITLIEQSAAENASFKEFYINNQRIEQGMEGPYKVITPDDPAKLHPPIQGTFTHFKNVNGDGVVDRGTYKIVFEKPLLEEQQESIKILAEPAIDFRVNFKKATGEENPEVFFAGSKMVLETTLLKSESNDEEIDLRAIDVKSLFEVEAEIDGEKLHLNYDSKVNKFIGDFTLPQKDKIPVNVKVNIKGFYQKVKESSIQINPTRKLSLVANTDTWSESLDKLNKADPFVITPMINGEEMTSEELKKVFKQLKIETPSHIKIEKEQKGNKILIYPKSLSPIFRTSVGDVPLHVTLPGEYPNEIAEETFTLNIEDISLFKKYGKDAIKALIWLAILVYIIGIIIKPRFDKNRISLEYKQSRKRERLRDARGMTENFYTNWVNRWLVPYLAEKKSIGDLTFKADRKKDRVWLVKESQDPNLIVRHEKLEGRSKKADLQIYHNDEIQIERSNDYSIYIFKSH
;
A
#
# COMPACT_ATOMS: atom_id res chain seq x y z
N MET A 1 -59.99 3.21 25.81
CA MET A 1 -58.56 2.86 25.66
C MET A 1 -57.99 3.10 24.26
N ILE A 2 -58.81 3.06 23.19
CA ILE A 2 -58.36 3.20 21.79
C ILE A 2 -58.02 4.66 21.38
N ALA A 3 -58.56 5.66 22.06
CA ALA A 3 -58.32 7.08 21.70
C ALA A 3 -56.93 7.61 22.12
N LYS A 4 -56.29 7.05 23.16
CA LYS A 4 -54.99 7.53 23.66
C LYS A 4 -53.79 7.10 22.79
N TYR A 5 -53.95 6.08 21.95
CA TYR A 5 -52.87 5.56 21.10
C TYR A 5 -52.90 6.11 19.67
N LYS A 6 -53.99 6.76 19.23
CA LYS A 6 -54.08 7.35 17.89
C LYS A 6 -52.99 8.39 17.63
N HIS A 7 -52.72 9.27 18.61
CA HIS A 7 -51.69 10.30 18.45
C HIS A 7 -50.27 9.73 18.45
N LEU A 8 -50.01 8.68 19.23
CA LEU A 8 -48.69 8.04 19.29
C LEU A 8 -48.38 7.28 17.99
N VAL A 9 -49.39 6.62 17.41
CA VAL A 9 -49.25 5.90 16.13
C VAL A 9 -49.09 6.89 14.97
N ILE A 10 -49.86 7.98 14.93
CA ILE A 10 -49.70 9.02 13.90
C ILE A 10 -48.32 9.66 14.00
N MET A 11 -47.79 9.89 15.20
CA MET A 11 -46.45 10.45 15.36
C MET A 11 -45.35 9.47 14.94
N HIS A 12 -45.48 8.16 15.22
CA HIS A 12 -44.53 7.15 14.74
C HIS A 12 -44.57 7.00 13.22
N VAL A 13 -45.76 7.03 12.61
CA VAL A 13 -45.91 7.00 11.16
C VAL A 13 -45.29 8.25 10.52
N LEU A 14 -45.48 9.44 11.10
CA LEU A 14 -44.85 10.68 10.62
C LEU A 14 -43.33 10.68 10.78
N VAL A 15 -42.80 10.13 11.88
CA VAL A 15 -41.34 10.02 12.08
C VAL A 15 -40.73 9.00 11.13
N ILE A 16 -41.39 7.86 10.89
CA ILE A 16 -40.95 6.88 9.88
C ILE A 16 -41.03 7.50 8.48
N PHE A 17 -42.08 8.27 8.16
CA PHE A 17 -42.23 8.95 6.87
C PHE A 17 -41.16 10.03 6.67
N PHE A 18 -40.83 10.82 7.71
CA PHE A 18 -39.73 11.79 7.67
C PHE A 18 -38.34 11.12 7.59
N PHE A 19 -38.14 10.00 8.26
CA PHE A 19 -36.89 9.22 8.16
C PHE A 19 -36.75 8.59 6.77
N SER A 20 -37.82 8.15 6.11
CA SER A 20 -37.76 7.69 4.72
C SER A 20 -37.54 8.82 3.71
N ILE A 21 -38.03 10.04 3.99
CA ILE A 21 -37.74 11.22 3.13
C ILE A 21 -36.28 11.67 3.30
N PHE A 22 -35.69 11.57 4.50
CA PHE A 22 -34.28 11.89 4.72
C PHE A 22 -33.31 10.76 4.32
N ALA A 23 -33.72 9.50 4.41
CA ALA A 23 -32.93 8.36 3.92
C ALA A 23 -32.87 8.28 2.39
N SER A 24 -33.74 9.01 1.69
CA SER A 24 -33.75 9.11 0.21
C SER A 24 -32.91 10.28 -0.33
N ILE A 25 -32.11 10.97 0.51
CA ILE A 25 -31.19 12.04 0.07
C ILE A 25 -29.71 11.58 0.12
N VAL A 26 -29.44 10.35 0.54
CA VAL A 26 -28.13 9.71 0.35
C VAL A 26 -28.30 8.54 -0.59
N GLU A 27 -28.72 8.85 -1.82
CA GLU A 27 -28.55 7.97 -2.95
C GLU A 27 -27.49 8.58 -3.86
N ALA A 28 -26.54 7.72 -4.20
CA ALA A 28 -25.33 7.91 -4.96
C ALA A 28 -25.38 9.05 -6.00
N LYS A 29 -24.21 9.68 -6.19
CA LYS A 29 -23.84 10.22 -7.52
C LYS A 29 -23.84 9.05 -8.52
N THR A 30 -25.02 8.62 -8.96
CA THR A 30 -25.16 7.92 -10.22
C THR A 30 -24.95 8.97 -11.30
N HIS A 31 -23.72 9.02 -11.84
CA HIS A 31 -23.50 9.60 -13.15
C HIS A 31 -24.40 8.83 -14.12
N SER A 32 -25.56 9.40 -14.45
CA SER A 32 -26.41 8.88 -15.51
C SER A 32 -25.58 8.94 -16.80
N THR A 33 -25.31 7.78 -17.39
CA THR A 33 -24.62 7.55 -18.66
C THR A 33 -25.49 7.95 -19.86
N ILE A 34 -25.98 9.19 -19.87
CA ILE A 34 -26.51 9.79 -21.10
C ILE A 34 -25.30 10.03 -22.02
N PRO A 35 -25.33 9.59 -23.30
CA PRO A 35 -24.22 9.78 -24.21
C PRO A 35 -23.82 11.25 -24.27
N LYS A 36 -22.53 11.51 -24.04
CA LYS A 36 -21.94 12.84 -24.21
C LYS A 36 -21.93 13.15 -25.70
N ASN A 37 -22.75 14.10 -26.15
CA ASN A 37 -22.65 14.61 -27.51
C ASN A 37 -21.29 15.29 -27.71
N LYS A 38 -20.72 15.19 -28.91
CA LYS A 38 -19.41 15.79 -29.19
C LYS A 38 -19.59 17.21 -29.71
N ILE A 39 -18.81 18.14 -29.19
CA ILE A 39 -18.74 19.52 -29.68
C ILE A 39 -17.34 19.75 -30.23
N VAL A 40 -17.27 19.94 -31.54
CA VAL A 40 -16.04 19.95 -32.32
C VAL A 40 -15.84 21.33 -32.92
N ALA A 41 -14.71 21.95 -32.63
CA ALA A 41 -14.22 23.12 -33.35
C ALA A 41 -13.00 22.70 -34.18
N LEU A 42 -13.14 22.78 -35.51
CA LEU A 42 -12.09 22.47 -36.47
C LEU A 42 -11.54 23.76 -37.07
N VAL A 43 -10.26 24.04 -36.89
CA VAL A 43 -9.53 25.05 -37.65
C VAL A 43 -9.09 24.41 -38.96
N TYR A 44 -9.59 24.96 -40.08
CA TYR A 44 -9.39 24.42 -41.42
C TYR A 44 -8.49 25.38 -42.22
N ASP A 45 -7.30 24.91 -42.58
CA ASP A 45 -6.38 25.66 -43.42
C ASP A 45 -6.76 25.55 -44.90
N ASP A 46 -7.26 26.68 -45.43
CA ASP A 46 -7.48 26.95 -46.85
C ASP A 46 -6.66 28.17 -47.30
N SER A 47 -5.49 28.35 -46.70
CA SER A 47 -4.57 29.43 -47.03
C SER A 47 -3.89 29.20 -48.39
N GLY A 48 -3.19 30.22 -48.89
CA GLY A 48 -2.52 30.19 -50.18
C GLY A 48 -1.38 29.16 -50.26
N SER A 49 -0.71 28.85 -49.15
CA SER A 49 0.35 27.83 -49.12
C SER A 49 -0.18 26.44 -49.49
N MET A 50 -1.44 26.15 -49.15
CA MET A 50 -2.11 24.90 -49.50
C MET A 50 -2.28 24.69 -51.01
N TRP A 51 -2.14 25.74 -51.83
CA TRP A 51 -2.29 25.73 -53.28
C TRP A 51 -0.96 25.85 -54.04
N GLU A 52 0.01 26.56 -53.47
CA GLU A 52 1.24 26.93 -54.17
C GLU A 52 2.42 27.00 -53.19
N GLN A 53 3.55 26.42 -53.59
CA GLN A 53 4.81 26.53 -52.87
C GLN A 53 5.64 27.73 -53.32
N SER A 54 6.70 28.01 -52.55
CA SER A 54 7.77 28.93 -52.92
C SER A 54 8.25 28.70 -54.37
N GLY A 55 8.17 29.74 -55.20
CA GLY A 55 8.50 29.65 -56.63
C GLY A 55 7.31 29.37 -57.55
N ASN A 56 6.07 29.49 -57.06
CA ASN A 56 4.81 29.29 -57.81
C ASN A 56 4.66 27.86 -58.36
N VAL A 57 5.16 26.86 -57.63
CA VAL A 57 4.94 25.45 -57.96
C VAL A 57 3.57 25.05 -57.41
N PRO A 58 2.60 24.66 -58.27
CA PRO A 58 1.28 24.29 -57.80
C PRO A 58 1.32 22.98 -57.00
N ILE A 59 0.54 22.93 -55.92
CA ILE A 59 0.28 21.74 -55.11
C ILE A 59 -1.22 21.61 -54.84
N ASP A 60 -1.66 20.43 -54.38
CA ASP A 60 -3.07 20.12 -54.15
C ASP A 60 -3.37 19.66 -52.70
N ASN A 61 -2.58 20.11 -51.71
CA ASN A 61 -2.88 19.90 -50.28
C ASN A 61 -4.30 20.36 -49.91
N TRP A 62 -4.73 21.52 -50.43
CA TRP A 62 -6.09 22.06 -50.23
C TRP A 62 -7.18 21.07 -50.67
N LYS A 63 -6.94 20.32 -51.76
CA LYS A 63 -7.87 19.34 -52.33
C LYS A 63 -8.08 18.17 -51.38
N TYR A 64 -7.00 17.67 -50.79
CA TYR A 64 -7.03 16.54 -49.85
C TYR A 64 -7.53 16.94 -48.47
N ALA A 65 -7.19 18.15 -48.00
CA ALA A 65 -7.77 18.73 -46.80
C ALA A 65 -9.30 18.84 -46.91
N ASN A 66 -9.80 19.32 -48.05
CA ASN A 66 -11.22 19.42 -48.32
C ASN A 66 -11.90 18.03 -48.33
N TYR A 67 -11.32 17.06 -49.05
CA TYR A 67 -11.84 15.69 -49.08
C TYR A 67 -11.85 15.04 -47.69
N ALA A 68 -10.82 15.30 -46.89
CA ALA A 68 -10.73 14.81 -45.53
C ALA A 68 -11.79 15.44 -44.62
N LEU A 69 -12.09 16.74 -44.78
CA LEU A 69 -13.21 17.39 -44.10
C LEU A 69 -14.56 16.79 -44.51
N GLN A 70 -14.80 16.55 -45.81
CA GLN A 70 -16.01 15.86 -46.27
C GLN A 70 -16.15 14.46 -45.66
N SER A 71 -15.04 13.71 -45.60
CA SER A 71 -14.99 12.38 -44.99
C SER A 71 -15.27 12.46 -43.49
N PHE A 72 -14.71 13.45 -42.80
CA PHE A 72 -14.95 13.70 -41.38
C PHE A 72 -16.42 14.01 -41.10
N VAL A 73 -17.04 14.92 -41.86
CA VAL A 73 -18.48 15.22 -41.77
C VAL A 73 -19.33 13.97 -42.00
N SER A 74 -18.93 13.11 -42.94
CA SER A 74 -19.60 11.84 -43.19
C SER A 74 -19.51 10.86 -42.02
N LEU A 75 -18.44 10.92 -41.23
CA LEU A 75 -18.20 10.02 -40.09
C LEU A 75 -18.88 10.48 -38.79
N LEU A 76 -19.25 11.76 -38.64
CA LEU A 76 -19.88 12.25 -37.41
C LEU A 76 -21.33 11.74 -37.26
N GLU A 77 -21.87 11.85 -36.04
CA GLU A 77 -23.26 11.51 -35.76
C GLU A 77 -24.16 12.75 -35.71
N LYS A 78 -25.47 12.53 -35.91
CA LYS A 78 -26.47 13.60 -35.94
C LYS A 78 -26.54 14.44 -34.65
N GLN A 79 -26.14 13.87 -33.51
CA GLN A 79 -26.16 14.56 -32.21
C GLN A 79 -24.87 15.34 -31.94
N ASP A 80 -23.82 15.12 -32.74
CA ASP A 80 -22.58 15.88 -32.63
C ASP A 80 -22.79 17.29 -33.19
N GLN A 81 -21.90 18.20 -32.83
CA GLN A 81 -21.89 19.57 -33.33
C GLN A 81 -20.52 19.86 -33.92
N LEU A 82 -20.48 20.24 -35.19
CA LEU A 82 -19.27 20.68 -35.86
C LEU A 82 -19.34 22.19 -36.16
N ARG A 83 -18.27 22.88 -35.80
CA ARG A 83 -17.98 24.27 -36.16
C ARG A 83 -16.65 24.30 -36.87
N VAL A 84 -16.63 24.76 -38.11
CA VAL A 84 -15.41 24.89 -38.90
C VAL A 84 -15.01 26.36 -38.95
N VAL A 85 -13.76 26.67 -38.60
CA VAL A 85 -13.18 28.01 -38.71
C VAL A 85 -12.12 27.96 -39.80
N SER A 86 -12.48 28.40 -40.99
CA SER A 86 -11.56 28.45 -42.13
C SER A 86 -10.58 29.61 -41.98
N MET A 87 -9.30 29.41 -42.32
CA MET A 87 -8.28 30.46 -42.25
C MET A 87 -8.55 31.63 -43.20
N SER A 88 -9.28 31.39 -44.28
CA SER A 88 -9.77 32.44 -45.18
C SER A 88 -10.87 33.33 -44.58
N SER A 89 -11.55 32.87 -43.53
CA SER A 89 -12.63 33.56 -42.80
C SER A 89 -12.46 33.40 -41.27
N PRO A 90 -11.35 33.91 -40.70
CA PRO A 90 -10.87 33.51 -39.36
C PRO A 90 -11.75 33.95 -38.18
N THR A 91 -12.72 34.84 -38.40
CA THR A 91 -13.65 35.36 -37.39
C THR A 91 -15.05 34.73 -37.44
N VAL A 92 -15.31 33.89 -38.45
CA VAL A 92 -16.64 33.33 -38.70
C VAL A 92 -16.60 31.82 -38.50
N PRO A 93 -17.08 31.29 -37.37
CA PRO A 93 -17.27 29.87 -37.20
C PRO A 93 -18.48 29.40 -38.02
N GLU A 94 -18.24 28.54 -39.00
CA GLU A 94 -19.27 27.98 -39.87
C GLU A 94 -19.88 26.71 -39.22
N PRO A 95 -21.19 26.70 -38.91
CA PRO A 95 -21.87 25.52 -38.41
C PRO A 95 -22.13 24.53 -39.55
N ILE A 96 -21.73 23.26 -39.35
CA ILE A 96 -22.05 22.18 -40.29
C ILE A 96 -23.24 21.39 -39.75
N GLU A 97 -24.29 21.27 -40.55
CA GLU A 97 -25.50 20.52 -40.19
C GLU A 97 -25.31 19.02 -40.40
N LEU A 98 -25.49 18.25 -39.33
CA LEU A 98 -25.28 16.81 -39.34
C LEU A 98 -26.58 16.03 -39.42
N ASP A 99 -27.75 16.67 -39.56
CA ASP A 99 -28.99 15.95 -39.85
C ASP A 99 -28.90 15.14 -41.15
N GLU A 100 -29.45 13.93 -41.14
CA GLU A 100 -29.41 12.98 -42.27
C GLU A 100 -29.94 13.59 -43.58
N ARG A 101 -30.92 14.50 -43.52
CA ARG A 101 -31.52 15.13 -44.71
C ARG A 101 -30.66 16.22 -45.33
N LEU A 102 -29.77 16.82 -44.55
CA LEU A 102 -28.96 17.98 -44.95
C LEU A 102 -27.47 17.62 -45.10
N ARG A 103 -27.00 16.54 -44.49
CA ARG A 103 -25.57 16.20 -44.48
C ARG A 103 -24.94 16.08 -45.87
N GLN A 104 -25.64 15.49 -46.86
CA GLN A 104 -25.12 15.46 -48.23
C GLN A 104 -25.01 16.87 -48.84
N HIS A 105 -25.98 17.74 -48.54
CA HIS A 105 -25.94 19.13 -49.00
C HIS A 105 -24.73 19.87 -48.41
N GLU A 106 -24.46 19.70 -47.11
CA GLU A 106 -23.28 20.27 -46.45
C GLU A 106 -21.97 19.76 -47.08
N ILE A 107 -21.86 18.46 -47.34
CA ILE A 107 -20.70 17.86 -48.03
C ILE A 107 -20.50 18.50 -49.42
N ASP A 108 -21.59 18.66 -50.18
CA ASP A 108 -21.55 19.30 -51.49
C ASP A 108 -21.17 20.79 -51.40
N GLN A 109 -21.60 21.52 -50.36
CA GLN A 109 -21.19 22.91 -50.10
C GLN A 109 -19.70 22.99 -49.77
N ILE A 110 -19.20 22.16 -48.86
CA ILE A 110 -17.78 22.10 -48.46
C ILE A 110 -16.89 21.88 -49.68
N ARG A 111 -17.30 20.99 -50.61
CA ARG A 111 -16.56 20.74 -51.85
C ARG A 111 -16.32 22.00 -52.68
N THR A 112 -17.17 23.01 -52.56
CA THR A 112 -17.04 24.29 -53.30
C THR A 112 -16.15 25.32 -52.62
N TRP A 113 -15.60 25.02 -51.43
CA TRP A 113 -14.73 25.95 -50.72
C TRP A 113 -13.38 26.08 -51.42
N THR A 114 -13.09 27.28 -51.91
CA THR A 114 -11.85 27.63 -52.62
C THR A 114 -11.13 28.80 -51.96
N GLY A 115 -11.06 28.80 -50.62
CA GLY A 115 -10.28 29.80 -49.90
C GLY A 115 -8.83 29.83 -50.38
N LYS A 116 -8.28 31.04 -50.48
CA LYS A 116 -6.88 31.28 -50.84
C LYS A 116 -6.43 32.61 -50.23
N ARG A 117 -6.10 32.60 -48.94
CA ARG A 117 -5.71 33.80 -48.16
C ARG A 117 -4.50 33.49 -47.26
N ASN A 118 -4.28 34.31 -46.22
CA ASN A 118 -3.22 34.11 -45.24
C ASN A 118 -3.55 32.99 -44.25
N THR A 119 -2.65 32.73 -43.31
CA THR A 119 -2.70 31.71 -42.23
C THR A 119 -2.79 32.42 -40.86
N PRO A 120 -3.91 33.13 -40.56
CA PRO A 120 -4.02 33.96 -39.36
C PRO A 120 -4.23 33.14 -38.09
N LEU A 121 -3.52 33.50 -37.02
CA LEU A 121 -3.68 32.94 -35.68
C LEU A 121 -5.08 33.16 -35.09
N GLU A 122 -5.79 34.19 -35.56
CA GLU A 122 -7.16 34.53 -35.15
C GLU A 122 -8.14 33.36 -35.39
N SER A 123 -7.93 32.53 -36.40
CA SER A 123 -8.76 31.34 -36.66
C SER A 123 -8.77 30.37 -35.47
N LEU A 124 -7.61 30.14 -34.87
CA LEU A 124 -7.45 29.30 -33.69
C LEU A 124 -8.02 29.95 -32.43
N GLN A 125 -7.86 31.26 -32.27
CA GLN A 125 -8.46 32.00 -31.16
C GLN A 125 -9.99 31.94 -31.21
N THR A 126 -10.59 32.08 -32.40
CA THR A 126 -12.04 31.92 -32.62
C THR A 126 -12.49 30.52 -32.21
N ALA A 127 -11.79 29.47 -32.65
CA ALA A 127 -12.13 28.09 -32.28
C ALA A 127 -12.04 27.83 -30.76
N ILE A 128 -10.99 28.33 -30.10
CA ILE A 128 -10.83 28.27 -28.63
C ILE A 128 -12.01 28.95 -27.93
N ASN A 129 -12.37 30.15 -28.39
CA ASN A 129 -13.49 30.92 -27.84
C ASN A 129 -14.85 30.22 -28.03
N GLU A 130 -15.07 29.56 -29.17
CA GLU A 130 -16.31 28.82 -29.42
C GLU A 130 -16.46 27.64 -28.46
N LEU A 131 -15.41 26.85 -28.24
CA LEU A 131 -15.44 25.78 -27.23
C LEU A 131 -15.61 26.34 -25.82
N GLY A 132 -14.94 27.47 -25.53
CA GLY A 132 -15.07 28.19 -24.27
C GLY A 132 -16.51 28.66 -23.96
N LYS A 133 -17.28 29.06 -24.97
CA LYS A 133 -18.71 29.39 -24.82
C LYS A 133 -19.58 28.14 -24.70
N ALA A 134 -19.24 27.08 -25.46
CA ALA A 134 -20.02 25.86 -25.51
C ALA A 134 -20.02 25.10 -24.18
N VAL A 135 -18.89 25.07 -23.45
CA VAL A 135 -18.79 24.42 -22.13
C VAL A 135 -19.71 25.05 -21.08
N ASP A 136 -19.98 26.36 -21.16
CA ASP A 136 -20.91 27.02 -20.25
C ASP A 136 -22.35 26.56 -20.45
N SER A 137 -22.68 26.12 -21.67
CA SER A 137 -24.03 25.73 -22.08
C SER A 137 -24.28 24.23 -21.96
N ASN A 138 -23.28 23.38 -22.18
CA ASN A 138 -23.43 21.93 -22.14
C ASN A 138 -22.21 21.22 -21.51
N LYS A 139 -22.18 21.16 -20.18
CA LYS A 139 -21.06 20.58 -19.40
C LYS A 139 -20.90 19.08 -19.58
N ASN A 140 -21.93 18.40 -20.07
CA ASN A 140 -21.93 16.95 -20.23
C ASN A 140 -21.46 16.52 -21.64
N SER A 141 -20.94 17.42 -22.47
CA SER A 141 -20.37 17.07 -23.78
C SER A 141 -18.91 16.61 -23.71
N ASP A 142 -18.44 15.99 -24.80
CA ASP A 142 -17.01 15.83 -25.11
C ASP A 142 -16.58 16.97 -26.06
N PHE A 143 -15.53 17.72 -25.70
CA PHE A 143 -15.07 18.86 -26.48
C PHE A 143 -13.81 18.53 -27.26
N TRP A 144 -13.79 18.87 -28.55
CA TRP A 144 -12.69 18.57 -29.46
C TRP A 144 -12.23 19.84 -30.19
N LEU A 145 -10.95 20.18 -30.04
CA LEU A 145 -10.26 21.20 -30.82
C LEU A 145 -9.35 20.51 -31.83
N ILE A 146 -9.62 20.65 -33.12
CA ILE A 146 -8.82 20.04 -34.19
C ILE A 146 -8.22 21.16 -35.02
N VAL A 147 -6.93 21.09 -35.33
CA VAL A 147 -6.25 22.08 -36.17
C VAL A 147 -5.55 21.34 -37.31
N LEU A 148 -6.00 21.57 -38.54
CA LEU A 148 -5.30 21.13 -39.74
C LEU A 148 -4.60 22.35 -40.36
N THR A 149 -3.29 22.28 -40.57
CA THR A 149 -2.49 23.40 -41.09
C THR A 149 -1.29 22.89 -41.89
N ASP A 150 -0.96 23.53 -43.01
CA ASP A 150 0.31 23.26 -43.72
C ASP A 150 1.38 24.33 -43.50
N GLY A 151 0.98 25.47 -42.96
CA GLY A 151 1.85 26.61 -42.74
C GLY A 151 2.04 26.97 -41.28
N ILE A 152 2.98 27.89 -41.05
CA ILE A 152 3.14 28.60 -39.79
C ILE A 152 2.17 29.77 -39.78
N PHE A 153 1.50 29.97 -38.65
CA PHE A 153 0.67 31.16 -38.44
C PHE A 153 1.48 32.44 -38.68
N ASN A 154 0.94 33.38 -39.48
CA ASN A 154 1.68 34.58 -39.89
C ASN A 154 2.19 35.39 -38.68
N GLU A 155 1.42 35.42 -37.59
CA GLU A 155 1.73 36.13 -36.35
C GLU A 155 2.83 35.47 -35.50
N LEU A 156 3.24 34.25 -35.88
CA LEU A 156 4.32 33.48 -35.24
C LEU A 156 5.53 33.30 -36.14
N ASN A 157 5.46 33.71 -37.41
CA ASN A 157 6.52 33.51 -38.38
C ASN A 157 7.63 34.57 -38.24
N HIS A 158 8.72 34.22 -37.57
CA HIS A 158 9.88 35.12 -37.42
C HIS A 158 10.71 35.32 -38.70
N LEU A 159 10.43 34.55 -39.76
CA LEU A 159 11.07 34.69 -41.07
C LEU A 159 10.45 35.84 -41.87
N GLU A 160 9.21 36.22 -41.58
CA GLU A 160 8.60 37.42 -42.12
C GLU A 160 9.15 38.66 -41.38
N GLN A 161 9.90 39.52 -42.09
CA GLN A 161 10.53 40.75 -41.54
C GLN A 161 9.55 41.82 -41.01
N LYS A 162 8.29 41.48 -40.79
CA LYS A 162 7.20 42.38 -40.38
C LYS A 162 6.95 42.37 -38.86
N LEU A 163 7.51 41.41 -38.12
CA LEU A 163 7.29 41.25 -36.68
C LEU A 163 8.60 41.27 -35.89
N SER A 164 8.59 41.91 -34.74
CA SER A 164 9.71 41.83 -33.78
C SER A 164 9.63 40.56 -32.95
N ALA A 165 10.79 40.06 -32.47
CA ALA A 165 10.84 38.87 -31.61
C ALA A 165 9.96 39.00 -30.35
N ALA A 166 9.84 40.21 -29.79
CA ALA A 166 8.97 40.48 -28.65
C ALA A 166 7.48 40.31 -28.98
N GLN A 167 7.03 40.75 -30.16
CA GLN A 167 5.65 40.58 -30.61
C GLN A 167 5.31 39.11 -30.86
N ILE A 168 6.24 38.35 -31.44
CA ILE A 168 6.06 36.91 -31.67
C ILE A 168 5.88 36.17 -30.34
N GLU A 169 6.73 36.48 -29.37
CA GLU A 169 6.64 35.88 -28.03
C GLU A 169 5.36 36.31 -27.30
N GLU A 170 4.89 37.55 -27.46
CA GLU A 170 3.61 38.02 -26.93
C GLU A 170 2.41 37.28 -27.55
N ASN A 171 2.39 37.15 -28.88
CA ASN A 171 1.34 36.42 -29.61
C ASN A 171 1.29 34.95 -29.17
N LYS A 172 2.45 34.32 -29.06
CA LYS A 172 2.63 32.94 -28.60
C LYS A 172 2.11 32.75 -27.17
N ASN A 173 2.53 33.61 -26.25
CA ASN A 173 2.10 33.55 -24.86
C ASN A 173 0.59 33.78 -24.72
N THR A 174 0.02 34.69 -25.49
CA THR A 174 -1.43 34.96 -25.49
C THR A 174 -2.24 33.73 -25.93
N LEU A 175 -1.82 33.09 -27.03
CA LEU A 175 -2.48 31.89 -27.54
C LEU A 175 -2.44 30.74 -26.54
N PHE A 176 -1.24 30.38 -26.07
CA PHE A 176 -1.08 29.20 -25.21
C PHE A 176 -1.61 29.43 -23.79
N THR A 177 -1.68 30.69 -23.34
CA THR A 177 -2.43 31.05 -22.13
C THR A 177 -3.93 30.81 -22.35
N SER A 178 -4.51 31.26 -23.45
CA SER A 178 -5.93 31.03 -23.78
C SER A 178 -6.27 29.55 -23.87
N LEU A 179 -5.37 28.74 -24.44
CA LEU A 179 -5.53 27.29 -24.54
C LEU A 179 -5.47 26.61 -23.16
N ARG A 180 -4.56 27.05 -22.28
CA ARG A 180 -4.46 26.55 -20.89
C ARG A 180 -5.70 26.94 -20.09
N GLU A 181 -6.17 28.18 -20.21
CA GLU A 181 -7.40 28.66 -19.58
C GLU A 181 -8.62 27.86 -20.05
N LEU A 182 -8.69 27.51 -21.34
CA LEU A 182 -9.74 26.62 -21.85
C LEU A 182 -9.67 25.24 -21.19
N LYS A 183 -8.48 24.61 -21.10
CA LYS A 183 -8.30 23.32 -20.44
C LYS A 183 -8.70 23.39 -18.96
N GLU A 184 -8.23 24.39 -18.24
CA GLU A 184 -8.58 24.60 -16.83
C GLU A 184 -10.09 24.80 -16.64
N LYS A 185 -10.73 25.55 -17.54
CA LYS A 185 -12.18 25.74 -17.53
C LYS A 185 -12.92 24.43 -17.77
N MET A 186 -12.44 23.58 -18.67
CA MET A 186 -13.02 22.24 -18.92
C MET A 186 -12.90 21.37 -17.67
N ASP A 187 -11.73 21.35 -17.04
CA ASP A 187 -11.46 20.58 -15.81
C ASP A 187 -12.33 21.04 -14.63
N GLN A 188 -12.47 22.35 -14.44
CA GLN A 188 -13.35 22.93 -13.42
C GLN A 188 -14.82 22.55 -13.63
N ASN A 189 -15.25 22.38 -14.88
CA ASN A 189 -16.61 21.97 -15.22
C ASN A 189 -16.79 20.44 -15.26
N GLY A 190 -15.72 19.66 -15.08
CA GLY A 190 -15.75 18.20 -15.26
C GLY A 190 -16.04 17.76 -16.70
N ALA A 191 -15.75 18.63 -17.67
CA ALA A 191 -15.92 18.38 -19.09
C ALA A 191 -14.66 17.73 -19.69
N SER A 192 -14.86 16.80 -20.63
CA SER A 192 -13.78 16.15 -21.38
C SER A 192 -13.30 17.10 -22.46
N PHE A 193 -11.99 17.32 -22.55
CA PHE A 193 -11.40 18.16 -23.60
C PHE A 193 -10.23 17.45 -24.27
N HIS A 194 -10.29 17.43 -25.60
CA HIS A 194 -9.28 16.82 -26.46
C HIS A 194 -8.84 17.87 -27.48
N SER A 195 -7.54 18.00 -27.67
CA SER A 195 -6.95 18.88 -28.68
C SER A 195 -6.05 18.05 -29.59
N THR A 196 -6.15 18.25 -30.90
CA THR A 196 -5.31 17.57 -31.89
C THR A 196 -4.81 18.55 -32.94
N LEU A 197 -3.49 18.59 -33.11
CA LEU A 197 -2.82 19.34 -34.17
C LEU A 197 -2.39 18.37 -35.27
N ILE A 198 -2.73 18.69 -36.51
CA ILE A 198 -2.39 17.95 -37.73
C ILE A 198 -1.55 18.89 -38.62
N PRO A 199 -0.23 18.97 -38.41
CA PRO A 199 0.64 19.76 -39.26
C PRO A 199 1.02 18.96 -40.52
N ILE A 200 0.99 19.62 -41.68
CA ILE A 200 1.50 19.08 -42.95
C ILE A 200 2.91 19.62 -43.13
N GLU A 201 3.92 18.78 -42.91
CA GLU A 201 5.32 19.22 -42.78
C GLU A 201 6.14 19.02 -44.06
N SER A 202 5.58 18.39 -45.08
CA SER A 202 6.28 17.99 -46.33
C SER A 202 6.96 19.13 -47.07
N TYR A 203 6.45 20.34 -46.89
CA TYR A 203 6.81 21.50 -47.69
C TYR A 203 7.31 22.68 -46.85
N LEU A 204 7.49 22.46 -45.54
CA LEU A 204 8.10 23.45 -44.65
C LEU A 204 9.62 23.48 -44.87
N SER A 205 10.20 24.67 -44.85
CA SER A 205 11.66 24.84 -44.82
C SER A 205 12.26 24.33 -43.51
N THR A 206 13.59 24.15 -43.47
CA THR A 206 14.30 23.75 -42.24
C THR A 206 14.01 24.71 -41.08
N GLU A 207 14.01 26.01 -41.34
CA GLU A 207 13.72 27.05 -40.37
C GLU A 207 12.23 27.02 -39.94
N GLU A 208 11.33 26.74 -40.87
CA GLU A 208 9.90 26.61 -40.56
C GLU A 208 9.60 25.38 -39.70
N LEU A 209 10.31 24.28 -39.91
CA LEU A 209 10.23 23.09 -39.07
C LEU A 209 10.68 23.36 -37.62
N GLU A 210 11.65 24.26 -37.39
CA GLU A 210 12.04 24.67 -36.04
C GLU A 210 10.92 25.43 -35.32
N ILE A 211 10.24 26.34 -36.02
CA ILE A 211 9.09 27.08 -35.49
C ILE A 211 7.95 26.11 -35.19
N MET A 212 7.64 25.21 -36.12
CA MET A 212 6.60 24.19 -35.94
C MET A 212 6.94 23.23 -34.78
N ALA A 213 8.22 22.88 -34.58
CA ALA A 213 8.65 22.06 -33.45
C ALA A 213 8.37 22.75 -32.10
N ASP A 214 8.66 24.06 -31.98
CA ASP A 214 8.32 24.82 -30.77
C ASP A 214 6.81 24.96 -30.57
N PHE A 215 6.04 25.13 -31.65
CA PHE A 215 4.57 25.18 -31.59
C PHE A 215 3.98 23.83 -31.12
N LYS A 216 4.43 22.71 -31.71
CA LYS A 216 4.04 21.34 -31.32
C LYS A 216 4.31 21.08 -29.84
N ARG A 217 5.51 21.46 -29.35
CA ARG A 217 5.89 21.30 -27.95
C ARG A 217 4.93 22.05 -27.02
N GLN A 218 4.67 23.32 -27.31
CA GLN A 218 3.78 24.14 -26.48
C GLN A 218 2.31 23.72 -26.56
N TRP A 219 1.87 23.21 -27.70
CA TRP A 219 0.55 22.61 -27.86
C TRP A 219 0.35 21.46 -26.86
N THR A 220 1.30 20.53 -26.82
CA THR A 220 1.30 19.41 -25.88
C THR A 220 1.39 19.89 -24.44
N GLU A 221 2.29 20.82 -24.12
CA GLU A 221 2.46 21.36 -22.76
C GLU A 221 1.22 22.14 -22.25
N SER A 222 0.49 22.83 -23.13
CA SER A 222 -0.61 23.72 -22.74
C SER A 222 -1.98 23.05 -22.72
N SER A 223 -2.16 21.97 -23.48
CA SER A 223 -3.46 21.30 -23.60
C SER A 223 -3.45 19.80 -23.35
N ALA A 224 -2.28 19.20 -23.12
CA ALA A 224 -2.06 17.75 -23.20
C ALA A 224 -2.53 17.17 -24.56
N GLY A 225 -2.42 17.98 -25.62
CA GLY A 225 -2.93 17.69 -26.95
C GLY A 225 -2.09 16.71 -27.73
N ASN A 226 -2.75 15.97 -28.63
CA ASN A 226 -2.09 15.09 -29.58
C ASN A 226 -1.55 15.87 -30.77
N VAL A 227 -0.46 15.36 -31.36
CA VAL A 227 0.09 15.87 -32.62
C VAL A 227 0.21 14.71 -33.60
N LEU A 228 -0.45 14.85 -34.76
CA LEU A 228 -0.48 13.85 -35.83
C LEU A 228 0.16 14.43 -37.08
N VAL A 229 1.48 14.27 -37.21
CA VAL A 229 2.23 14.82 -38.35
C VAL A 229 1.84 14.13 -39.65
N SER A 230 1.55 14.93 -40.68
CA SER A 230 1.29 14.48 -42.04
C SER A 230 2.48 14.76 -42.94
N ASN A 231 2.94 13.75 -43.71
CA ASN A 231 4.01 13.90 -44.69
C ASN A 231 3.47 14.02 -46.13
N GLY A 232 2.19 14.37 -46.32
CA GLY A 232 1.67 14.82 -47.61
C GLY A 232 0.23 14.36 -47.87
N GLU A 233 -0.11 14.21 -49.15
CA GLU A 233 -1.46 14.04 -49.67
C GLU A 233 -2.27 12.89 -49.03
N GLN A 234 -1.75 11.66 -49.06
CA GLN A 234 -2.45 10.48 -48.50
C GLN A 234 -2.45 10.48 -46.96
N ASP A 235 -1.44 11.10 -46.35
CA ASP A 235 -1.33 11.21 -44.91
C ASP A 235 -2.41 12.15 -44.33
N ILE A 236 -2.82 13.22 -45.04
CA ILE A 236 -3.87 14.16 -44.56
C ILE A 236 -5.19 13.42 -44.31
N ILE A 237 -5.63 12.62 -45.28
CA ILE A 237 -6.87 11.84 -45.18
C ILE A 237 -6.75 10.82 -44.04
N GLN A 238 -5.60 10.16 -43.94
CA GLN A 238 -5.34 9.21 -42.86
C GLN A 238 -5.39 9.88 -41.48
N ARG A 239 -4.74 11.03 -41.27
CA ARG A 239 -4.71 11.71 -39.96
C ARG A 239 -6.09 12.18 -39.51
N ILE A 240 -6.91 12.69 -40.42
CA ILE A 240 -8.28 13.07 -40.07
C ILE A 240 -9.12 11.83 -39.73
N ASN A 241 -8.93 10.71 -40.44
CA ASN A 241 -9.59 9.45 -40.09
C ASN A 241 -9.11 8.91 -38.73
N GLU A 242 -7.83 9.08 -38.37
CA GLU A 242 -7.30 8.77 -37.04
C GLU A 242 -7.96 9.63 -35.96
N VAL A 243 -8.18 10.92 -36.21
CA VAL A 243 -8.95 11.78 -35.29
C VAL A 243 -10.40 11.33 -35.16
N ALA A 244 -11.07 11.01 -36.27
CA ALA A 244 -12.43 10.46 -36.24
C ALA A 244 -12.49 9.12 -35.48
N ALA A 245 -11.46 8.28 -35.61
CA ALA A 245 -11.33 7.04 -34.85
C ALA A 245 -11.23 7.32 -33.36
N LEU A 246 -10.32 8.21 -32.94
CA LEU A 246 -10.17 8.60 -31.53
C LEU A 246 -11.47 9.20 -30.95
N MET A 247 -12.15 10.04 -31.73
CA MET A 247 -13.44 10.62 -31.33
C MET A 247 -14.52 9.58 -31.07
N THR A 248 -14.51 8.49 -31.84
CA THR A 248 -15.45 7.37 -31.72
C THR A 248 -14.93 6.24 -30.82
N ASN A 249 -13.87 6.51 -30.04
CA ASN A 249 -13.16 5.55 -29.19
C ASN A 249 -12.65 4.31 -29.94
N ARG A 250 -12.43 4.41 -31.25
CA ARG A 250 -11.79 3.38 -32.05
C ARG A 250 -10.28 3.50 -31.90
N ASP A 251 -9.59 2.36 -31.89
CA ASP A 251 -8.12 2.35 -31.97
C ASP A 251 -7.68 2.84 -33.36
N PRO A 252 -6.89 3.92 -33.46
CA PRO A 252 -6.41 4.43 -34.74
C PRO A 252 -5.28 3.59 -35.36
N SER A 253 -4.69 2.64 -34.61
CA SER A 253 -3.56 1.85 -35.10
C SER A 253 -4.03 0.73 -36.05
N GLU A 254 -3.83 0.92 -37.36
CA GLU A 254 -4.16 -0.08 -38.39
C GLU A 254 -3.30 -1.37 -38.36
N GLN A 255 -2.39 -1.55 -37.38
CA GLN A 255 -1.37 -2.61 -37.45
C GLN A 255 -1.57 -3.85 -36.54
N GLU A 256 -2.60 -3.95 -35.71
CA GLU A 256 -2.88 -5.21 -34.98
C GLU A 256 -4.38 -5.61 -34.92
N LYS A 257 -4.82 -6.27 -35.99
CA LYS A 257 -5.50 -7.60 -36.00
C LYS A 257 -6.86 -7.83 -35.33
N PHE A 258 -7.56 -6.86 -34.76
CA PHE A 258 -8.99 -7.08 -34.51
C PHE A 258 -9.82 -6.70 -35.73
N ASP A 259 -9.99 -7.68 -36.64
CA ASP A 259 -10.93 -7.57 -37.76
C ASP A 259 -12.28 -8.17 -37.34
N LEU A 260 -13.39 -7.63 -37.84
CA LEU A 260 -14.74 -8.20 -37.63
C LEU A 260 -14.97 -9.51 -38.43
N HIS A 261 -13.90 -10.09 -38.98
CA HIS A 261 -13.90 -11.32 -39.77
C HIS A 261 -14.93 -11.27 -40.92
N PRO A 262 -14.81 -10.32 -41.86
CA PRO A 262 -15.76 -10.16 -42.95
C PRO A 262 -15.76 -11.40 -43.85
N VAL A 263 -16.95 -11.97 -44.05
CA VAL A 263 -17.18 -13.08 -44.97
C VAL A 263 -18.18 -12.65 -46.03
N TRP A 264 -17.77 -12.76 -47.28
CA TRP A 264 -18.63 -12.55 -48.44
C TRP A 264 -19.35 -13.85 -48.82
N ASP A 265 -20.68 -13.83 -48.81
CA ASP A 265 -21.54 -14.93 -49.25
C ASP A 265 -22.50 -14.43 -50.35
N GLY A 266 -22.05 -14.55 -51.61
CA GLY A 266 -22.79 -14.11 -52.78
C GLY A 266 -23.06 -12.60 -52.78
N ASN A 267 -24.30 -12.19 -52.49
CA ASN A 267 -24.70 -10.79 -52.37
C ASN A 267 -24.78 -10.30 -50.92
N GLN A 268 -24.09 -10.96 -49.99
CA GLN A 268 -24.18 -10.68 -48.56
C GLN A 268 -22.78 -10.52 -47.96
N LEU A 269 -22.63 -9.54 -47.09
CA LEU A 269 -21.48 -9.37 -46.21
C LEU A 269 -21.91 -9.77 -44.81
N VAL A 270 -21.23 -10.74 -44.22
CA VAL A 270 -21.43 -11.22 -42.85
C VAL A 270 -20.24 -10.80 -41.99
N LEU A 271 -20.54 -10.21 -40.82
CA LEU A 271 -19.55 -9.75 -39.85
C LEU A 271 -19.86 -10.36 -38.49
N GLU A 272 -18.84 -10.69 -37.70
CA GLU A 272 -18.99 -11.17 -36.33
C GLU A 272 -18.28 -10.23 -35.35
N SER A 273 -19.02 -9.73 -34.36
CA SER A 273 -18.43 -8.95 -33.28
C SER A 273 -18.66 -9.63 -31.93
N PRO A 274 -17.62 -9.87 -31.13
CA PRO A 274 -17.71 -10.32 -29.75
C PRO A 274 -18.09 -9.18 -28.78
N PHE A 275 -18.16 -7.95 -29.28
CA PHE A 275 -18.46 -6.75 -28.51
C PHE A 275 -19.74 -6.07 -29.01
N PRO A 276 -20.43 -5.32 -28.15
CA PRO A 276 -21.54 -4.48 -28.60
C PRO A 276 -21.02 -3.34 -29.49
N LEU A 277 -21.77 -3.02 -30.53
CA LEU A 277 -21.45 -1.97 -31.50
C LEU A 277 -22.50 -0.87 -31.45
N ARG A 278 -22.09 0.38 -31.67
CA ARG A 278 -23.00 1.50 -31.89
C ARG A 278 -23.42 1.57 -33.35
N ARG A 279 -22.45 1.39 -34.25
CA ARG A 279 -22.61 1.58 -35.69
C ARG A 279 -21.56 0.78 -36.45
N ILE A 280 -21.93 0.32 -37.64
CA ILE A 280 -21.00 -0.18 -38.67
C ILE A 280 -21.05 0.80 -39.84
N THR A 281 -19.90 1.27 -40.29
CA THR A 281 -19.79 2.15 -41.44
C THR A 281 -19.05 1.42 -42.55
N LEU A 282 -19.67 1.33 -43.72
CA LEU A 282 -19.02 0.88 -44.95
C LEU A 282 -18.51 2.09 -45.71
N ILE A 283 -17.22 2.06 -46.03
CA ILE A 283 -16.54 3.05 -46.86
C ILE A 283 -16.14 2.39 -48.15
N GLU A 284 -16.70 2.84 -49.26
CA GLU A 284 -16.30 2.40 -50.60
C GLU A 284 -15.50 3.52 -51.25
N GLN A 285 -14.28 3.22 -51.71
CA GLN A 285 -13.49 4.11 -52.55
C GLN A 285 -13.33 3.45 -53.92
N SER A 286 -14.22 3.75 -54.87
CA SER A 286 -14.17 3.16 -56.21
C SER A 286 -14.34 4.21 -57.30
N ALA A 287 -13.80 3.93 -58.49
CA ALA A 287 -14.01 4.75 -59.69
C ALA A 287 -15.32 4.40 -60.45
N ALA A 288 -16.10 3.43 -59.93
CA ALA A 288 -17.27 2.82 -60.59
C ALA A 288 -18.59 3.15 -59.86
N GLU A 289 -19.70 2.54 -60.30
CA GLU A 289 -21.00 2.64 -59.60
C GLU A 289 -20.90 2.04 -58.18
N ASN A 290 -21.32 2.81 -57.18
CA ASN A 290 -21.30 2.40 -55.78
C ASN A 290 -22.27 1.23 -55.50
N ALA A 291 -21.96 0.46 -54.47
CA ALA A 291 -22.81 -0.62 -54.00
C ALA A 291 -24.22 -0.14 -53.62
N SER A 292 -25.23 -0.94 -53.95
CA SER A 292 -26.63 -0.70 -53.59
C SER A 292 -27.10 -1.72 -52.57
N PHE A 293 -27.75 -1.24 -51.52
CA PHE A 293 -28.12 -2.01 -50.34
C PHE A 293 -29.61 -2.32 -50.34
N LYS A 294 -29.94 -3.55 -49.92
CA LYS A 294 -31.32 -4.05 -49.89
C LYS A 294 -31.83 -4.23 -48.46
N GLU A 295 -31.07 -4.92 -47.61
CA GLU A 295 -31.51 -5.30 -46.26
C GLU A 295 -30.33 -5.34 -45.28
N PHE A 296 -30.62 -5.05 -44.01
CA PHE A 296 -29.67 -5.15 -42.91
C PHE A 296 -30.27 -6.03 -41.80
N TYR A 297 -29.46 -6.94 -41.26
CA TYR A 297 -29.85 -7.87 -40.21
C TYR A 297 -28.84 -7.85 -39.06
N ILE A 298 -29.36 -7.95 -37.84
CA ILE A 298 -28.62 -8.13 -36.60
C ILE A 298 -29.14 -9.40 -35.95
N ASN A 299 -28.27 -10.37 -35.65
CA ASN A 299 -28.65 -11.63 -35.00
C ASN A 299 -29.89 -12.29 -35.65
N ASN A 300 -29.91 -12.29 -36.99
CA ASN A 300 -31.01 -12.78 -37.86
C ASN A 300 -32.34 -12.01 -37.76
N GLN A 301 -32.37 -10.85 -37.11
CA GLN A 301 -33.51 -9.94 -37.08
C GLN A 301 -33.31 -8.81 -38.09
N ARG A 302 -34.30 -8.58 -38.95
CA ARG A 302 -34.25 -7.51 -39.95
C ARG A 302 -34.42 -6.14 -39.28
N ILE A 303 -33.58 -5.19 -39.65
CA ILE A 303 -33.64 -3.80 -39.18
C ILE A 303 -34.22 -2.94 -40.30
N GLU A 304 -35.45 -2.45 -40.11
CA GLU A 304 -36.18 -1.69 -41.13
C GLU A 304 -35.71 -0.24 -41.28
N GLN A 305 -35.29 0.36 -40.16
CA GLN A 305 -34.76 1.73 -40.11
C GLN A 305 -33.41 1.63 -39.41
N GLY A 306 -32.32 1.89 -40.11
CA GLY A 306 -30.98 1.57 -39.61
C GLY A 306 -29.87 1.83 -40.61
N MET A 307 -30.22 2.00 -41.88
CA MET A 307 -29.31 2.52 -42.90
C MET A 307 -29.42 4.05 -42.96
N GLU A 308 -28.27 4.72 -42.94
CA GLU A 308 -28.14 6.17 -43.13
C GLU A 308 -27.06 6.43 -44.19
N GLY A 309 -27.33 7.32 -45.14
CA GLY A 309 -26.53 7.50 -46.36
C GLY A 309 -27.09 6.69 -47.55
N PRO A 310 -26.29 6.42 -48.60
CA PRO A 310 -24.85 6.70 -48.73
C PRO A 310 -24.55 8.19 -48.92
N TYR A 311 -23.59 8.70 -48.13
CA TYR A 311 -23.03 10.04 -48.33
C TYR A 311 -21.86 9.98 -49.32
N LYS A 312 -21.93 10.77 -50.38
CA LYS A 312 -20.92 10.85 -51.44
C LYS A 312 -19.93 11.96 -51.13
N VAL A 313 -18.65 11.61 -51.07
CA VAL A 313 -17.54 12.55 -50.93
C VAL A 313 -16.69 12.52 -52.20
N ILE A 314 -16.27 13.69 -52.69
CA ILE A 314 -15.50 13.82 -53.92
C ILE A 314 -14.53 14.99 -53.76
N THR A 315 -13.28 14.81 -54.17
CA THR A 315 -12.30 15.91 -54.21
C THR A 315 -12.84 17.08 -55.05
N PRO A 316 -12.59 18.34 -54.65
CA PRO A 316 -12.89 19.50 -55.48
C PRO A 316 -12.25 19.45 -56.87
N ASP A 317 -12.77 20.26 -57.80
CA ASP A 317 -12.20 20.41 -59.14
C ASP A 317 -10.83 21.07 -59.05
N ASP A 318 -9.78 20.35 -59.45
CA ASP A 318 -8.39 20.82 -59.44
C ASP A 318 -8.07 21.53 -60.77
N PRO A 319 -7.90 22.87 -60.78
CA PRO A 319 -7.59 23.61 -62.01
C PRO A 319 -6.25 23.22 -62.64
N ALA A 320 -5.29 22.79 -61.82
CA ALA A 320 -3.95 22.39 -62.25
C ALA A 320 -3.89 20.92 -62.69
N LYS A 321 -4.91 20.12 -62.34
CA LYS A 321 -5.05 18.68 -62.67
C LYS A 321 -3.80 17.88 -62.29
N LEU A 322 -3.25 18.14 -61.10
CA LEU A 322 -2.04 17.49 -60.60
C LEU A 322 -2.28 16.00 -60.36
N HIS A 323 -3.42 15.66 -59.76
CA HIS A 323 -3.82 14.28 -59.46
C HIS A 323 -5.30 14.02 -59.77
N PRO A 324 -5.66 12.78 -60.14
CA PRO A 324 -7.05 12.42 -60.46
C PRO A 324 -7.98 12.64 -59.25
N PRO A 325 -9.28 12.88 -59.51
CA PRO A 325 -10.24 13.04 -58.42
C PRO A 325 -10.39 11.74 -57.64
N ILE A 326 -10.50 11.88 -56.32
CA ILE A 326 -10.86 10.77 -55.42
C ILE A 326 -12.33 10.91 -55.10
N GLN A 327 -13.05 9.80 -55.17
CA GLN A 327 -14.44 9.71 -54.77
C GLN A 327 -14.63 8.54 -53.82
N GLY A 328 -15.61 8.68 -52.92
CA GLY A 328 -15.99 7.60 -52.04
C GLY A 328 -17.41 7.76 -51.51
N THR A 329 -17.91 6.69 -50.89
CA THR A 329 -19.19 6.70 -50.19
C THR A 329 -19.12 6.14 -48.79
N PHE A 330 -19.87 6.78 -47.90
CA PHE A 330 -20.03 6.37 -46.50
C PHE A 330 -21.47 5.94 -46.28
N THR A 331 -21.66 4.69 -45.87
CA THR A 331 -22.98 4.16 -45.51
C THR A 331 -22.94 3.63 -44.09
N HIS A 332 -23.86 4.09 -43.25
CA HIS A 332 -23.93 3.68 -41.86
C HIS A 332 -25.05 2.67 -41.64
N PHE A 333 -24.77 1.67 -40.81
CA PHE A 333 -25.69 0.65 -40.34
C PHE A 333 -25.74 0.70 -38.81
N LYS A 334 -26.90 1.01 -38.25
CA LYS A 334 -27.13 1.14 -36.81
C LYS A 334 -28.50 0.60 -36.43
N ASN A 335 -28.69 0.33 -35.14
CA ASN A 335 -30.01 0.04 -34.61
C ASN A 335 -30.68 1.34 -34.18
N VAL A 336 -31.84 1.68 -34.73
CA VAL A 336 -32.58 2.89 -34.33
C VAL A 336 -33.60 2.64 -33.22
N ASN A 337 -33.77 1.37 -32.81
CA ASN A 337 -34.70 0.98 -31.75
C ASN A 337 -33.94 0.83 -30.42
N GLY A 338 -34.52 1.32 -29.32
CA GLY A 338 -33.95 1.17 -27.98
C GLY A 338 -32.88 2.21 -27.63
N ASP A 339 -31.79 1.77 -27.00
CA ASP A 339 -30.63 2.56 -26.56
C ASP A 339 -29.65 2.90 -27.70
N GLY A 340 -29.95 2.53 -28.95
CA GLY A 340 -29.08 2.77 -30.09
C GLY A 340 -27.87 1.83 -30.17
N VAL A 341 -27.75 0.88 -29.24
CA VAL A 341 -26.66 -0.09 -29.20
C VAL A 341 -27.11 -1.41 -29.82
N VAL A 342 -26.17 -2.02 -30.54
CA VAL A 342 -26.29 -3.37 -31.08
C VAL A 342 -25.53 -4.34 -30.19
N ASP A 343 -26.21 -5.40 -29.75
CA ASP A 343 -25.55 -6.46 -28.98
C ASP A 343 -24.48 -7.19 -29.80
N ARG A 344 -23.52 -7.81 -29.10
CA ARG A 344 -22.54 -8.69 -29.73
C ARG A 344 -23.24 -9.82 -30.52
N GLY A 345 -22.62 -10.25 -31.61
CA GLY A 345 -23.13 -11.32 -32.46
C GLY A 345 -22.88 -11.08 -33.94
N THR A 346 -23.80 -11.55 -34.77
CA THR A 346 -23.65 -11.59 -36.23
C THR A 346 -24.42 -10.45 -36.90
N TYR A 347 -23.74 -9.75 -37.80
CA TYR A 347 -24.29 -8.67 -38.60
C TYR A 347 -24.28 -9.09 -40.05
N LYS A 348 -25.37 -8.83 -40.76
CA LYS A 348 -25.49 -9.21 -42.17
C LYS A 348 -26.06 -8.07 -43.00
N ILE A 349 -25.29 -7.65 -44.00
CA ILE A 349 -25.64 -6.60 -44.96
C ILE A 349 -25.89 -7.27 -46.31
N VAL A 350 -27.09 -7.08 -46.86
CA VAL A 350 -27.53 -7.68 -48.12
C VAL A 350 -27.54 -6.61 -49.20
N PHE A 351 -26.83 -6.87 -50.28
CA PHE A 351 -26.73 -6.01 -51.46
C PHE A 351 -27.80 -6.38 -52.50
N GLU A 352 -28.23 -5.40 -53.30
CA GLU A 352 -29.19 -5.59 -54.40
C GLU A 352 -28.67 -6.59 -55.44
N LYS A 353 -27.35 -6.56 -55.69
CA LYS A 353 -26.65 -7.46 -56.62
C LYS A 353 -25.36 -7.98 -55.97
N PRO A 354 -24.86 -9.16 -56.38
CA PRO A 354 -23.53 -9.61 -56.01
C PRO A 354 -22.47 -8.60 -56.46
N LEU A 355 -21.52 -8.30 -55.58
CA LEU A 355 -20.39 -7.42 -55.87
C LEU A 355 -19.24 -8.21 -56.50
N LEU A 356 -18.51 -7.59 -57.43
CA LEU A 356 -17.26 -8.14 -57.97
C LEU A 356 -16.18 -8.17 -56.88
N GLU A 357 -15.19 -9.06 -57.01
CA GLU A 357 -14.08 -9.20 -56.04
C GLU A 357 -13.33 -7.87 -55.82
N GLU A 358 -13.06 -7.12 -56.89
CA GLU A 358 -12.44 -5.79 -56.82
C GLU A 358 -13.28 -4.78 -56.01
N GLN A 359 -14.62 -4.86 -56.09
CA GLN A 359 -15.51 -4.00 -55.30
C GLN A 359 -15.52 -4.43 -53.83
N GLN A 360 -15.48 -5.73 -53.57
CA GLN A 360 -15.40 -6.28 -52.21
C GLN A 360 -14.10 -5.84 -51.52
N GLU A 361 -12.97 -5.86 -52.24
CA GLU A 361 -11.67 -5.39 -51.74
C GLU A 361 -11.63 -3.86 -51.52
N SER A 362 -12.41 -3.09 -52.27
CA SER A 362 -12.50 -1.63 -52.13
C SER A 362 -13.34 -1.17 -50.92
N ILE A 363 -14.10 -2.07 -50.29
CA ILE A 363 -14.93 -1.77 -49.14
C ILE A 363 -14.12 -1.89 -47.85
N LYS A 364 -13.94 -0.76 -47.17
CA LYS A 364 -13.41 -0.70 -45.80
C LYS A 364 -14.56 -0.69 -44.81
N ILE A 365 -14.41 -1.46 -43.74
CA ILE A 365 -15.41 -1.59 -42.68
C ILE A 365 -14.89 -0.89 -41.43
N LEU A 366 -15.64 0.08 -40.92
CA LEU A 366 -15.37 0.71 -39.64
C LEU A 366 -16.44 0.28 -38.63
N ALA A 367 -16.01 -0.32 -37.52
CA ALA A 367 -16.87 -0.68 -36.42
C ALA A 367 -16.72 0.34 -35.29
N GLU A 368 -17.83 0.92 -34.84
CA GLU A 368 -17.84 1.79 -33.67
C GLU A 368 -18.23 1.00 -32.43
N PRO A 369 -17.31 0.82 -31.47
CA PRO A 369 -17.58 0.07 -30.26
C PRO A 369 -18.58 0.80 -29.36
N ALA A 370 -19.57 0.08 -28.84
CA ALA A 370 -20.44 0.56 -27.77
C ALA A 370 -19.91 0.10 -26.40
N ILE A 371 -18.66 0.44 -26.12
CA ILE A 371 -17.94 0.05 -24.90
C ILE A 371 -17.67 1.30 -24.06
N ASP A 372 -17.90 1.19 -22.75
CA ASP A 372 -17.37 2.10 -21.75
C ASP A 372 -16.74 1.29 -20.60
N PHE A 373 -16.18 1.96 -19.60
CA PHE A 373 -15.64 1.27 -18.42
C PHE A 373 -15.77 2.06 -17.13
N ARG A 374 -15.86 1.35 -16.02
CA ARG A 374 -15.85 1.92 -14.66
C ARG A 374 -14.53 1.63 -13.99
N VAL A 375 -14.00 2.63 -13.28
CA VAL A 375 -12.80 2.52 -12.45
C VAL A 375 -13.21 2.65 -11.00
N ASN A 376 -12.82 1.68 -10.17
CA ASN A 376 -13.05 1.69 -8.73
C ASN A 376 -11.72 1.52 -7.98
N PHE A 377 -11.62 2.18 -6.83
CA PHE A 377 -10.47 2.08 -5.94
C PHE A 377 -10.92 1.44 -4.63
N LYS A 378 -10.17 0.44 -4.17
CA LYS A 378 -10.40 -0.20 -2.87
C LYS A 378 -9.08 -0.48 -2.18
N LYS A 379 -9.09 -0.56 -0.86
CA LYS A 379 -7.96 -1.11 -0.11
C LYS A 379 -7.79 -2.59 -0.42
N ALA A 380 -6.57 -3.11 -0.22
CA ALA A 380 -6.31 -4.55 -0.28
C ALA A 380 -7.17 -5.37 0.70
N THR A 381 -7.72 -4.75 1.74
CA THR A 381 -8.67 -5.34 2.70
C THR A 381 -10.11 -5.38 2.20
N GLY A 382 -10.43 -4.69 1.09
CA GLY A 382 -11.77 -4.59 0.50
C GLY A 382 -12.55 -3.32 0.87
N GLU A 383 -12.00 -2.40 1.65
CA GLU A 383 -12.65 -1.13 1.98
C GLU A 383 -12.65 -0.17 0.78
N GLU A 384 -13.82 0.36 0.42
CA GLU A 384 -14.00 1.28 -0.71
C GLU A 384 -14.17 2.75 -0.29
N ASN A 385 -14.38 3.03 1.01
CA ASN A 385 -14.60 4.39 1.49
C ASN A 385 -13.31 5.24 1.34
N PRO A 386 -13.33 6.36 0.58
CA PRO A 386 -12.17 7.23 0.42
C PRO A 386 -11.64 7.81 1.75
N GLU A 387 -12.48 7.93 2.78
CA GLU A 387 -12.08 8.47 4.09
C GLU A 387 -11.01 7.63 4.81
N VAL A 388 -10.84 6.36 4.42
CA VAL A 388 -9.82 5.48 4.99
C VAL A 388 -8.59 5.36 4.10
N PHE A 389 -8.49 6.13 3.02
CA PHE A 389 -7.34 6.11 2.10
C PHE A 389 -6.24 7.01 2.63
N PHE A 390 -5.30 6.41 3.35
CA PHE A 390 -4.11 7.09 3.88
C PHE A 390 -2.90 6.85 3.00
N ALA A 391 -2.00 7.83 2.93
CA ALA A 391 -0.74 7.69 2.24
C ALA A 391 0.02 6.42 2.69
N GLY A 392 0.57 5.67 1.75
CA GLY A 392 1.23 4.39 2.00
C GLY A 392 0.31 3.18 2.14
N SER A 393 -1.02 3.35 2.05
CA SER A 393 -1.95 2.20 2.02
C SER A 393 -1.74 1.36 0.75
N LYS A 394 -1.84 0.04 0.91
CA LYS A 394 -1.94 -0.89 -0.23
C LYS A 394 -3.35 -0.86 -0.80
N MET A 395 -3.43 -0.52 -2.08
CA MET A 395 -4.66 -0.33 -2.82
C MET A 395 -4.77 -1.31 -3.98
N VAL A 396 -6.00 -1.51 -4.42
CA VAL A 396 -6.37 -2.29 -5.59
C VAL A 396 -7.21 -1.39 -6.47
N LEU A 397 -6.80 -1.25 -7.73
CA LEU A 397 -7.55 -0.59 -8.78
C LEU A 397 -8.30 -1.67 -9.57
N GLU A 398 -9.61 -1.49 -9.70
CA GLU A 398 -10.47 -2.35 -10.52
C GLU A 398 -11.03 -1.60 -11.72
N THR A 399 -10.93 -2.20 -12.90
CA THR A 399 -11.55 -1.71 -14.13
C THR A 399 -12.56 -2.74 -14.64
N THR A 400 -13.80 -2.31 -14.83
CA THR A 400 -14.92 -3.13 -15.33
C THR A 400 -15.41 -2.59 -16.65
N LEU A 401 -15.54 -3.44 -17.67
CA LEU A 401 -16.10 -3.03 -18.97
C LEU A 401 -17.62 -3.07 -18.95
N LEU A 402 -18.22 -2.03 -19.51
CA LEU A 402 -19.65 -1.80 -19.54
C LEU A 402 -20.10 -1.59 -20.99
N LYS A 403 -21.33 -2.00 -21.29
CA LYS A 403 -22.00 -1.61 -22.52
C LYS A 403 -22.32 -0.12 -22.43
N SER A 404 -21.76 0.67 -23.33
CA SER A 404 -22.01 2.11 -23.40
C SER A 404 -23.52 2.38 -23.53
N GLU A 405 -24.03 3.45 -22.93
CA GLU A 405 -25.43 3.89 -23.05
C GLU A 405 -26.50 2.92 -22.48
N SER A 406 -26.08 1.78 -21.95
CA SER A 406 -26.91 0.89 -21.15
C SER A 406 -26.85 1.29 -19.66
N ASN A 407 -27.82 0.83 -18.86
CA ASN A 407 -27.87 1.03 -17.40
C ASN A 407 -26.74 0.26 -16.67
N ASP A 408 -25.48 0.57 -16.98
CA ASP A 408 -24.27 -0.05 -16.44
C ASP A 408 -24.20 -1.57 -16.61
N GLU A 409 -24.66 -2.11 -17.75
CA GLU A 409 -24.58 -3.54 -18.03
C GLU A 409 -23.13 -3.98 -18.28
N GLU A 410 -22.64 -4.95 -17.51
CA GLU A 410 -21.27 -5.46 -17.64
C GLU A 410 -21.08 -6.31 -18.90
N ILE A 411 -19.97 -6.08 -19.63
CA ILE A 411 -19.59 -6.92 -20.76
C ILE A 411 -18.90 -8.17 -20.23
N ASP A 412 -19.47 -9.34 -20.54
CA ASP A 412 -18.88 -10.62 -20.17
C ASP A 412 -17.71 -11.00 -21.09
N LEU A 413 -16.49 -10.97 -20.54
CA LEU A 413 -15.24 -11.26 -21.25
C LEU A 413 -14.78 -12.72 -21.12
N ARG A 414 -15.48 -13.57 -20.38
CA ARG A 414 -15.00 -14.93 -20.04
C ARG A 414 -14.84 -15.86 -21.25
N ALA A 415 -15.52 -15.56 -22.35
CA ALA A 415 -15.44 -16.31 -23.61
C ALA A 415 -14.46 -15.70 -24.64
N ILE A 416 -13.74 -14.63 -24.27
CA ILE A 416 -12.87 -13.86 -25.17
C ILE A 416 -11.40 -14.12 -24.80
N ASP A 417 -10.50 -14.11 -25.79
CA ASP A 417 -9.06 -14.17 -25.54
C ASP A 417 -8.55 -12.82 -25.01
N VAL A 418 -8.82 -12.55 -23.73
CA VAL A 418 -8.52 -11.26 -23.10
C VAL A 418 -7.02 -10.94 -23.13
N LYS A 419 -6.15 -11.95 -22.99
CA LYS A 419 -4.72 -11.76 -22.85
C LYS A 419 -4.04 -11.25 -24.12
N SER A 420 -4.55 -11.62 -25.29
CA SER A 420 -3.97 -11.18 -26.58
C SER A 420 -4.58 -9.88 -27.09
N LEU A 421 -5.85 -9.63 -26.77
CA LEU A 421 -6.62 -8.51 -27.32
C LEU A 421 -6.59 -7.25 -26.44
N PHE A 422 -6.47 -7.39 -25.11
CA PHE A 422 -6.62 -6.29 -24.18
C PHE A 422 -5.30 -5.84 -23.59
N GLU A 423 -5.16 -4.52 -23.50
CA GLU A 423 -4.12 -3.84 -22.75
C GLU A 423 -4.81 -2.79 -21.88
N VAL A 424 -4.80 -3.02 -20.56
CA VAL A 424 -5.39 -2.10 -19.58
C VAL A 424 -4.28 -1.57 -18.69
N GLU A 425 -4.07 -0.27 -18.76
CA GLU A 425 -3.01 0.42 -18.02
C GLU A 425 -3.61 1.55 -17.21
N ALA A 426 -3.06 1.79 -16.02
CA ALA A 426 -3.33 2.98 -15.23
C ALA A 426 -2.02 3.75 -15.04
N GLU A 427 -2.08 5.07 -15.15
CA GLU A 427 -1.01 5.97 -14.73
C GLU A 427 -1.43 6.63 -13.43
N ILE A 428 -0.69 6.36 -12.36
CA ILE A 428 -0.95 6.86 -11.01
C ILE A 428 0.24 7.71 -10.61
N ASP A 429 0.04 9.03 -10.53
CA ASP A 429 1.11 10.00 -10.22
C ASP A 429 2.35 9.91 -11.14
N GLY A 430 2.13 9.61 -12.43
CA GLY A 430 3.20 9.44 -13.43
C GLY A 430 3.80 8.03 -13.49
N GLU A 431 3.46 7.13 -12.56
CA GLU A 431 3.89 5.74 -12.59
C GLU A 431 2.87 4.86 -13.33
N LYS A 432 3.36 4.05 -14.27
CA LYS A 432 2.53 3.11 -15.04
C LYS A 432 2.29 1.81 -14.28
N LEU A 433 1.04 1.41 -14.21
CA LEU A 433 0.54 0.16 -13.62
C LEU A 433 -0.22 -0.62 -14.69
N HIS A 434 0.22 -1.85 -14.97
CA HIS A 434 -0.52 -2.76 -15.84
C HIS A 434 -1.57 -3.54 -15.03
N LEU A 435 -2.80 -3.64 -15.53
CA LEU A 435 -3.88 -4.37 -14.87
C LEU A 435 -4.08 -5.74 -15.54
N ASN A 436 -4.20 -6.78 -14.72
CA ASN A 436 -4.42 -8.14 -15.20
C ASN A 436 -5.91 -8.52 -15.10
N TYR A 437 -6.43 -9.22 -16.11
CA TYR A 437 -7.79 -9.73 -16.08
C TYR A 437 -7.98 -10.90 -15.10
N ASP A 438 -8.96 -10.80 -14.21
CA ASP A 438 -9.42 -11.87 -13.33
C ASP A 438 -10.79 -12.40 -13.80
N SER A 439 -10.78 -13.59 -14.39
CA SER A 439 -11.96 -14.30 -14.89
C SER A 439 -13.01 -14.67 -13.82
N LYS A 440 -12.64 -14.71 -12.53
CA LYS A 440 -13.58 -15.05 -11.45
C LYS A 440 -14.54 -13.90 -11.14
N VAL A 441 -14.06 -12.68 -11.29
CA VAL A 441 -14.82 -11.45 -10.99
C VAL A 441 -15.12 -10.62 -12.24
N ASN A 442 -14.65 -11.04 -13.43
CA ASN A 442 -14.81 -10.35 -14.71
C ASN A 442 -14.27 -8.90 -14.71
N LYS A 443 -13.11 -8.69 -14.10
CA LYS A 443 -12.50 -7.34 -13.93
C LYS A 443 -11.00 -7.36 -14.23
N PHE A 444 -10.47 -6.21 -14.62
CA PHE A 444 -9.03 -5.96 -14.67
C PHE A 444 -8.57 -5.39 -13.33
N ILE A 445 -7.52 -5.95 -12.75
CA ILE A 445 -7.07 -5.65 -11.39
C ILE A 445 -5.58 -5.32 -11.38
N GLY A 446 -5.22 -4.23 -10.69
CA GLY A 446 -3.83 -3.84 -10.45
C GLY A 446 -3.63 -3.38 -9.00
N ASP A 447 -2.55 -3.86 -8.38
CA ASP A 447 -2.17 -3.47 -7.02
C ASP A 447 -1.19 -2.29 -7.04
N PHE A 448 -1.38 -1.31 -6.17
CA PHE A 448 -0.47 -0.17 -6.02
C PHE A 448 -0.41 0.33 -4.58
N THR A 449 0.53 1.23 -4.30
CA THR A 449 0.65 1.88 -2.98
C THR A 449 0.37 3.37 -3.13
N LEU A 450 -0.45 3.95 -2.24
CA LEU A 450 -0.77 5.38 -2.31
C LEU A 450 0.48 6.25 -2.06
N PRO A 451 0.87 7.13 -3.00
CA PRO A 451 1.94 8.11 -2.77
C PRO A 451 1.56 9.18 -1.73
N GLN A 452 2.56 9.93 -1.25
CA GLN A 452 2.38 10.98 -0.23
C GLN A 452 1.97 12.34 -0.86
N LYS A 453 0.72 12.46 -1.34
CA LYS A 453 0.14 13.69 -1.89
C LYS A 453 -1.32 13.83 -1.49
N ASP A 454 -1.86 15.05 -1.40
CA ASP A 454 -3.27 15.27 -0.99
C ASP A 454 -4.28 14.84 -2.07
N LYS A 455 -3.89 14.96 -3.34
CA LYS A 455 -4.68 14.56 -4.51
C LYS A 455 -3.78 13.88 -5.52
N ILE A 456 -4.16 12.68 -5.95
CA ILE A 456 -3.43 11.93 -6.98
C ILE A 456 -4.27 11.91 -8.25
N PRO A 457 -3.77 12.43 -9.38
CA PRO A 457 -4.38 12.18 -10.68
C PRO A 457 -4.19 10.71 -11.07
N VAL A 458 -5.25 10.10 -11.59
CA VAL A 458 -5.23 8.71 -12.09
C VAL A 458 -5.86 8.67 -13.47
N ASN A 459 -5.07 8.24 -14.46
CA ASN A 459 -5.53 8.07 -15.83
C ASN A 459 -5.58 6.58 -16.14
N VAL A 460 -6.76 6.04 -16.42
CA VAL A 460 -6.91 4.63 -16.82
C VAL A 460 -7.16 4.57 -18.31
N LYS A 461 -6.29 3.87 -19.03
CA LYS A 461 -6.41 3.56 -20.45
C LYS A 461 -6.89 2.12 -20.60
N VAL A 462 -7.99 1.94 -21.33
CA VAL A 462 -8.36 0.63 -21.85
C VAL A 462 -8.14 0.62 -23.35
N ASN A 463 -7.38 -0.36 -23.82
CA ASN A 463 -7.13 -0.60 -25.23
C ASN A 463 -7.54 -2.04 -25.59
N ILE A 464 -8.38 -2.18 -26.61
CA ILE A 464 -8.63 -3.41 -27.34
C ILE A 464 -7.95 -3.20 -28.68
N LYS A 465 -6.83 -3.89 -28.87
CA LYS A 465 -5.95 -3.68 -30.02
C LYS A 465 -6.71 -3.72 -31.34
N GLY A 466 -6.57 -2.67 -32.14
CA GLY A 466 -7.21 -2.53 -33.45
C GLY A 466 -8.72 -2.28 -33.42
N PHE A 467 -9.34 -2.10 -32.25
CA PHE A 467 -10.81 -1.99 -32.14
C PHE A 467 -11.30 -0.84 -31.27
N TYR A 468 -10.81 -0.71 -30.04
CA TYR A 468 -11.32 0.25 -29.06
C TYR A 468 -10.18 0.84 -28.25
N GLN A 469 -10.17 2.16 -28.07
CA GLN A 469 -9.28 2.82 -27.13
C GLN A 469 -10.00 3.96 -26.43
N LYS A 470 -9.92 3.99 -25.10
CA LYS A 470 -10.46 5.10 -24.29
C LYS A 470 -9.64 5.32 -23.03
N VAL A 471 -9.49 6.59 -22.66
CA VAL A 471 -8.85 7.01 -21.41
C VAL A 471 -9.89 7.67 -20.52
N LYS A 472 -9.91 7.33 -19.24
CA LYS A 472 -10.69 8.03 -18.21
C LYS A 472 -9.76 8.62 -17.18
N GLU A 473 -9.88 9.93 -17.01
CA GLU A 473 -9.20 10.68 -15.97
C GLU A 473 -10.04 10.65 -14.69
N SER A 474 -9.38 10.46 -13.56
CA SER A 474 -9.98 10.51 -12.24
C SER A 474 -8.98 11.06 -11.23
N SER A 475 -9.41 11.25 -9.99
CA SER A 475 -8.48 11.61 -8.93
C SER A 475 -8.85 10.93 -7.61
N ILE A 476 -7.83 10.49 -6.88
CA ILE A 476 -7.98 9.96 -5.54
C ILE A 476 -7.67 11.11 -4.56
N GLN A 477 -8.61 11.40 -3.67
CA GLN A 477 -8.32 12.23 -2.49
C GLN A 477 -7.69 11.35 -1.42
N ILE A 478 -6.54 11.78 -0.90
CA ILE A 478 -5.88 11.08 0.20
C ILE A 478 -6.08 11.88 1.47
N ASN A 479 -6.40 11.19 2.56
CA ASN A 479 -6.32 11.79 3.87
C ASN A 479 -4.85 11.89 4.33
N PRO A 480 -4.45 13.03 4.94
CA PRO A 480 -3.08 13.23 5.40
C PRO A 480 -2.66 12.12 6.36
N THR A 481 -1.35 11.85 6.41
CA THR A 481 -0.74 10.84 7.28
C THR A 481 -1.30 10.93 8.68
N ARG A 482 -1.77 9.80 9.24
CA ARG A 482 -2.40 9.84 10.56
C ARG A 482 -1.34 10.20 11.60
N LYS A 483 -1.66 11.16 12.45
CA LYS A 483 -0.80 11.60 13.55
C LYS A 483 -0.93 10.62 14.71
N LEU A 484 0.06 9.75 14.85
CA LEU A 484 0.17 8.84 15.99
C LEU A 484 0.77 9.59 17.18
N SER A 485 0.19 9.44 18.38
CA SER A 485 0.77 9.93 19.63
C SER A 485 0.54 8.95 20.77
N LEU A 486 1.28 9.11 21.87
CA LEU A 486 1.18 8.27 23.06
C LEU A 486 0.78 9.15 24.25
N VAL A 487 -0.30 8.79 24.93
CA VAL A 487 -0.78 9.55 26.10
C VAL A 487 -0.74 8.64 27.32
N ALA A 488 -0.11 9.10 28.39
CA ALA A 488 -0.17 8.42 29.68
C ALA A 488 -1.55 8.65 30.31
N ASN A 489 -2.15 7.60 30.86
CA ASN A 489 -3.42 7.74 31.59
C ASN A 489 -3.25 8.40 32.96
N THR A 490 -2.00 8.48 33.45
CA THR A 490 -1.65 9.06 34.74
C THR A 490 -0.39 9.90 34.58
N ASP A 491 -0.44 11.17 34.98
CA ASP A 491 0.69 12.10 34.85
C ASP A 491 1.86 11.76 35.78
N THR A 492 1.62 11.01 36.86
CA THR A 492 2.64 10.67 37.87
C THR A 492 2.46 9.24 38.37
N TRP A 493 3.26 8.30 37.85
CA TRP A 493 3.35 6.95 38.40
C TRP A 493 4.49 6.90 39.42
N SER A 494 4.18 6.44 40.63
CA SER A 494 5.16 6.30 41.73
C SER A 494 4.92 5.03 42.51
N GLU A 495 5.99 4.29 42.84
CA GLU A 495 5.90 3.12 43.71
C GLU A 495 7.21 2.87 44.47
N SER A 496 7.12 2.19 45.62
CA SER A 496 8.31 1.84 46.42
C SER A 496 9.05 0.62 45.88
N LEU A 497 10.38 0.63 45.97
CA LEU A 497 11.24 -0.45 45.45
C LEU A 497 10.87 -1.85 46.01
N ASP A 498 10.43 -1.95 47.28
CA ASP A 498 10.07 -3.25 47.88
C ASP A 498 8.74 -3.82 47.39
N LYS A 499 7.90 -2.99 46.78
CA LYS A 499 6.60 -3.35 46.19
C LYS A 499 6.60 -3.42 44.67
N LEU A 500 7.69 -3.00 44.03
CA LEU A 500 7.81 -2.88 42.57
C LEU A 500 7.33 -4.12 41.79
N ASN A 501 7.63 -5.34 42.26
CA ASN A 501 7.20 -6.57 41.57
C ASN A 501 5.68 -6.81 41.59
N LYS A 502 4.95 -6.16 42.50
CA LYS A 502 3.49 -6.23 42.68
C LYS A 502 2.80 -4.89 42.35
N ALA A 503 3.54 -3.93 41.81
CA ALA A 503 3.03 -2.62 41.46
C ALA A 503 1.97 -2.71 40.37
N ASP A 504 1.03 -1.76 40.39
CA ASP A 504 0.11 -1.55 39.28
C ASP A 504 0.87 -1.07 38.04
N PRO A 505 0.45 -1.49 36.83
CA PRO A 505 1.14 -1.11 35.60
C PRO A 505 1.03 0.40 35.33
N PHE A 506 2.06 0.96 34.73
CA PHE A 506 1.96 2.23 34.04
C PHE A 506 1.21 2.03 32.72
N VAL A 507 0.17 2.84 32.49
CA VAL A 507 -0.77 2.64 31.39
C VAL A 507 -0.61 3.75 30.36
N ILE A 508 -0.34 3.37 29.12
CA ILE A 508 -0.25 4.25 27.95
C ILE A 508 -1.38 3.91 26.99
N THR A 509 -2.08 4.94 26.52
CA THR A 509 -3.08 4.83 25.46
C THR A 509 -2.52 5.46 24.17
N PRO A 510 -2.33 4.68 23.10
CA PRO A 510 -1.97 5.21 21.79
C PRO A 510 -3.16 5.91 21.15
N MET A 511 -2.91 7.09 20.57
CA MET A 511 -3.92 7.93 19.94
C MET A 511 -3.62 8.10 18.45
N ILE A 512 -4.63 8.04 17.60
CA ILE A 512 -4.55 8.31 16.17
C ILE A 512 -5.40 9.55 15.89
N ASN A 513 -4.78 10.62 15.40
CA ASN A 513 -5.45 11.92 15.16
C ASN A 513 -6.20 12.48 16.37
N GLY A 514 -5.81 12.09 17.59
CA GLY A 514 -6.47 12.52 18.83
C GLY A 514 -7.60 11.61 19.32
N GLU A 515 -7.90 10.51 18.62
CA GLU A 515 -8.83 9.46 19.07
C GLU A 515 -8.09 8.18 19.52
N GLU A 516 -8.69 7.38 20.40
CA GLU A 516 -8.04 6.15 20.89
C GLU A 516 -7.87 5.12 19.76
N MET A 517 -6.65 4.58 19.60
CA MET A 517 -6.37 3.50 18.65
C MET A 517 -7.25 2.27 18.94
N THR A 518 -7.73 1.58 17.91
CA THR A 518 -8.53 0.36 18.11
C THR A 518 -7.68 -0.80 18.66
N SER A 519 -8.32 -1.74 19.37
CA SER A 519 -7.61 -2.91 19.92
C SER A 519 -7.00 -3.81 18.84
N GLU A 520 -7.65 -3.89 17.67
CA GLU A 520 -7.23 -4.73 16.55
C GLU A 520 -5.99 -4.16 15.86
N GLU A 521 -5.97 -2.84 15.68
CA GLU A 521 -4.83 -2.12 15.12
C GLU A 521 -3.63 -2.16 16.06
N LEU A 522 -3.83 -1.89 17.36
CA LEU A 522 -2.74 -1.99 18.35
C LEU A 522 -2.12 -3.39 18.34
N LYS A 523 -2.91 -4.45 18.17
CA LYS A 523 -2.41 -5.83 18.12
C LYS A 523 -1.45 -6.06 16.95
N LYS A 524 -1.65 -5.40 15.81
CA LYS A 524 -0.75 -5.50 14.64
C LYS A 524 0.60 -4.85 14.92
N VAL A 525 0.59 -3.67 15.54
CA VAL A 525 1.80 -2.85 15.76
C VAL A 525 2.53 -3.15 17.09
N PHE A 526 1.86 -3.75 18.08
CA PHE A 526 2.40 -4.00 19.43
C PHE A 526 3.71 -4.82 19.43
N LYS A 527 3.89 -5.71 18.44
CA LYS A 527 5.14 -6.49 18.30
C LYS A 527 6.36 -5.61 18.00
N GLN A 528 6.15 -4.46 17.38
CA GLN A 528 7.20 -3.52 16.97
C GLN A 528 7.47 -2.44 18.02
N LEU A 529 6.63 -2.34 19.06
CA LEU A 529 6.80 -1.42 20.19
C LEU A 529 8.19 -1.60 20.81
N LYS A 530 8.96 -0.52 20.95
CA LYS A 530 10.23 -0.50 21.68
C LYS A 530 10.08 0.35 22.93
N ILE A 531 10.63 -0.15 24.03
CA ILE A 531 10.72 0.57 25.29
C ILE A 531 12.17 0.49 25.73
N GLU A 532 12.83 1.64 25.78
CA GLU A 532 14.22 1.77 26.16
C GLU A 532 14.34 2.63 27.40
N THR A 533 15.26 2.26 28.29
CA THR A 533 15.55 3.04 29.49
C THR A 533 17.03 2.98 29.80
N PRO A 534 17.68 4.11 30.13
CA PRO A 534 19.07 4.13 30.58
C PRO A 534 19.23 3.60 32.02
N SER A 535 18.12 3.39 32.75
CA SER A 535 18.12 2.97 34.15
C SER A 535 18.23 1.46 34.30
N HIS A 536 18.82 1.00 35.41
CA HIS A 536 18.96 -0.43 35.71
C HIS A 536 17.67 -0.98 36.31
N ILE A 537 16.70 -1.27 35.45
CA ILE A 537 15.39 -1.84 35.82
C ILE A 537 14.94 -2.84 34.76
N LYS A 538 14.14 -3.83 35.15
CA LYS A 538 13.50 -4.74 34.20
C LYS A 538 12.13 -4.19 33.83
N ILE A 539 11.85 -4.05 32.53
CA ILE A 539 10.54 -3.63 32.04
C ILE A 539 9.86 -4.81 31.36
N GLU A 540 8.65 -5.12 31.80
CA GLU A 540 7.74 -6.06 31.14
C GLU A 540 6.58 -5.28 30.52
N LYS A 541 6.04 -5.74 29.39
CA LYS A 541 4.96 -5.06 28.68
C LYS A 541 3.89 -6.03 28.24
N GLU A 542 2.64 -5.58 28.27
CA GLU A 542 1.46 -6.36 27.89
C GLU A 542 0.44 -5.45 27.18
N GLN A 543 -0.32 -6.01 26.25
CA GLN A 543 -1.46 -5.32 25.64
C GLN A 543 -2.75 -5.75 26.34
N LYS A 544 -3.59 -4.78 26.74
CA LYS A 544 -4.95 -5.04 27.23
C LYS A 544 -5.95 -4.16 26.50
N GLY A 545 -6.67 -4.76 25.54
CA GLY A 545 -7.57 -4.02 24.65
C GLY A 545 -6.78 -3.00 23.81
N ASN A 546 -7.17 -1.73 23.88
CA ASN A 546 -6.48 -0.61 23.24
C ASN A 546 -5.38 0.04 24.11
N LYS A 547 -4.97 -0.57 25.22
CA LYS A 547 -3.98 0.00 26.14
C LYS A 547 -2.70 -0.81 26.20
N ILE A 548 -1.57 -0.11 26.38
CA ILE A 548 -0.25 -0.67 26.63
C ILE A 548 0.01 -0.60 28.14
N LEU A 549 0.17 -1.76 28.75
CA LEU A 549 0.52 -1.92 30.17
C LEU A 549 2.02 -2.14 30.30
N ILE A 550 2.69 -1.28 31.04
CA ILE A 550 4.11 -1.37 31.33
C ILE A 550 4.26 -1.73 32.82
N TYR A 551 4.96 -2.83 33.09
CA TYR A 551 5.25 -3.32 34.44
C TYR A 551 6.73 -3.15 34.74
N PRO A 552 7.09 -2.16 35.57
CA PRO A 552 8.43 -2.03 36.11
C PRO A 552 8.68 -3.14 37.14
N LYS A 553 9.78 -3.88 37.01
CA LYS A 553 10.16 -4.99 37.90
C LYS A 553 11.54 -4.76 38.47
N SER A 554 11.72 -5.16 39.73
CA SER A 554 13.03 -5.05 40.38
C SER A 554 13.99 -6.09 39.83
N LEU A 555 15.28 -5.74 39.75
CA LEU A 555 16.33 -6.70 39.49
C LEU A 555 16.57 -7.59 40.73
N SER A 556 17.09 -8.80 40.52
CA SER A 556 17.56 -9.65 41.61
C SER A 556 19.10 -9.69 41.59
N PRO A 557 19.79 -9.28 42.67
CA PRO A 557 19.26 -8.77 43.94
C PRO A 557 18.67 -7.34 43.85
N ILE A 558 17.71 -7.03 44.74
CA ILE A 558 16.88 -5.81 44.68
C ILE A 558 17.68 -4.50 44.68
N PHE A 559 18.83 -4.47 45.35
CA PHE A 559 19.70 -3.30 45.46
C PHE A 559 20.34 -2.85 44.14
N ARG A 560 20.29 -3.67 43.10
CA ARG A 560 20.77 -3.32 41.74
C ARG A 560 19.77 -2.49 40.96
N THR A 561 18.53 -2.40 41.42
CA THR A 561 17.49 -1.64 40.75
C THR A 561 17.72 -0.14 40.97
N SER A 562 17.67 0.66 39.89
CA SER A 562 17.69 2.13 39.98
C SER A 562 16.48 2.66 40.75
N VAL A 563 16.68 3.76 41.48
CA VAL A 563 15.68 4.47 42.28
C VAL A 563 15.67 5.96 41.91
N GLY A 564 14.57 6.66 42.19
CA GLY A 564 14.32 8.03 41.74
C GLY A 564 13.55 8.09 40.42
N ASP A 565 13.78 9.14 39.64
CA ASP A 565 13.14 9.35 38.34
C ASP A 565 13.78 8.47 37.27
N VAL A 566 12.99 7.55 36.72
CA VAL A 566 13.37 6.59 35.69
C VAL A 566 12.70 6.96 34.38
N PRO A 567 13.44 7.49 33.38
CA PRO A 567 12.89 7.80 32.08
C PRO A 567 12.66 6.52 31.26
N LEU A 568 11.51 6.47 30.58
CA LEU A 568 11.09 5.45 29.64
C LEU A 568 10.90 6.09 28.26
N HIS A 569 11.77 5.74 27.32
CA HIS A 569 11.62 6.12 25.92
C HIS A 569 10.75 5.06 25.23
N VAL A 570 9.57 5.45 24.78
CA VAL A 570 8.59 4.57 24.16
C VAL A 570 8.45 4.95 22.70
N THR A 571 8.79 4.01 21.81
CA THR A 571 8.66 4.16 20.35
C THR A 571 7.64 3.15 19.85
N LEU A 572 6.54 3.64 19.28
CA LEU A 572 5.51 2.83 18.64
C LEU A 572 5.42 3.22 17.15
N PRO A 573 5.86 2.35 16.22
CA PRO A 573 5.55 2.54 14.81
C PRO A 573 4.07 2.22 14.54
N GLY A 574 3.46 2.91 13.59
CA GLY A 574 2.09 2.71 13.11
C GLY A 574 1.98 1.61 12.05
N GLU A 575 0.78 1.45 11.49
CA GLU A 575 0.52 0.45 10.44
C GLU A 575 1.05 0.92 9.08
N TYR A 576 1.11 2.23 8.83
CA TYR A 576 1.53 2.80 7.57
C TYR A 576 2.97 3.35 7.61
N PRO A 577 3.68 3.41 6.46
CA PRO A 577 5.00 4.02 6.37
C PRO A 577 5.01 5.45 6.91
N ASN A 578 6.05 5.81 7.68
CA ASN A 578 6.24 7.12 8.31
C ASN A 578 5.28 7.46 9.48
N GLU A 579 4.41 6.54 9.91
CA GLU A 579 3.69 6.68 11.18
C GLU A 579 4.57 6.20 12.34
N ILE A 580 5.04 7.12 13.18
CA ILE A 580 5.81 6.79 14.38
C ILE A 580 5.39 7.74 15.50
N ALA A 581 5.14 7.18 16.69
CA ALA A 581 5.03 7.95 17.91
C ALA A 581 6.23 7.66 18.81
N GLU A 582 6.90 8.73 19.24
CA GLU A 582 8.01 8.69 20.19
C GLU A 582 7.70 9.63 21.34
N GLU A 583 7.60 9.08 22.55
CA GLU A 583 7.36 9.85 23.76
C GLU A 583 8.24 9.36 24.91
N THR A 584 8.58 10.28 25.80
CA THR A 584 9.35 9.95 27.01
C THR A 584 8.48 10.14 28.24
N PHE A 585 8.29 9.05 28.99
CA PHE A 585 7.57 9.05 30.25
C PHE A 585 8.55 8.91 31.41
N THR A 586 8.22 9.48 32.57
CA THR A 586 9.05 9.36 33.77
C THR A 586 8.30 8.57 34.83
N LEU A 587 8.93 7.51 35.35
CA LEU A 587 8.44 6.75 36.49
C LEU A 587 9.21 7.13 37.75
N ASN A 588 8.54 7.38 38.87
CA ASN A 588 9.21 7.61 40.14
C ASN A 588 9.29 6.32 40.96
N ILE A 589 10.51 5.93 41.38
CA ILE A 589 10.71 4.75 42.24
C ILE A 589 11.27 5.19 43.58
N GLU A 590 10.49 5.07 44.64
CA GLU A 590 10.91 5.47 45.97
C GLU A 590 11.94 4.49 46.54
N ASP A 591 13.07 5.02 47.03
CA ASP A 591 14.10 4.20 47.67
C ASP A 591 13.61 3.68 49.04
N ILE A 592 14.18 2.55 49.45
CA ILE A 592 13.82 1.85 50.68
C ILE A 592 14.97 1.92 51.69
N SER A 593 14.65 1.68 52.97
CA SER A 593 15.66 1.68 54.01
C SER A 593 16.76 0.63 53.78
N LEU A 594 17.98 0.96 54.19
CA LEU A 594 19.18 0.11 54.02
C LEU A 594 18.98 -1.31 54.55
N PHE A 595 18.26 -1.48 55.66
CA PHE A 595 18.01 -2.79 56.24
C PHE A 595 17.08 -3.65 55.36
N LYS A 596 16.07 -3.07 54.71
CA LYS A 596 15.25 -3.81 53.74
C LYS A 596 16.03 -4.15 52.47
N LYS A 597 16.93 -3.26 52.05
CA LYS A 597 17.75 -3.40 50.84
C LYS A 597 18.85 -4.47 50.95
N TYR A 598 19.50 -4.58 52.11
CA TYR A 598 20.66 -5.47 52.31
C TYR A 598 20.52 -6.48 53.47
N GLY A 599 19.54 -6.32 54.36
CA GLY A 599 19.49 -7.05 55.63
C GLY A 599 19.38 -8.57 55.48
N LYS A 600 18.60 -9.06 54.50
CA LYS A 600 18.50 -10.51 54.23
C LYS A 600 19.85 -11.11 53.82
N ASP A 601 20.58 -10.41 52.96
CA ASP A 601 21.87 -10.90 52.46
C ASP A 601 22.98 -10.75 53.49
N ALA A 602 22.95 -9.69 54.31
CA ALA A 602 23.83 -9.54 55.47
C ALA A 602 23.63 -10.66 56.51
N ILE A 603 22.38 -11.03 56.80
CA ILE A 603 22.07 -12.16 57.71
C ILE A 603 22.58 -13.48 57.13
N LYS A 604 22.37 -13.74 55.84
CA LYS A 604 22.92 -14.94 55.17
C LYS A 604 24.45 -14.99 55.28
N ALA A 605 25.13 -13.86 55.04
CA ALA A 605 26.58 -13.77 55.17
C ALA A 605 27.05 -14.09 56.60
N LEU A 606 26.34 -13.57 57.61
CA LEU A 606 26.62 -13.87 59.02
C LEU A 606 26.37 -15.35 59.38
N ILE A 607 25.32 -15.96 58.86
CA ILE A 607 25.05 -17.40 59.04
C ILE A 607 26.17 -18.23 58.41
N TRP A 608 26.59 -17.90 57.19
CA TRP A 608 27.71 -18.58 56.53
C TRP A 608 29.01 -18.45 57.31
N LEU A 609 29.28 -17.26 57.86
CA LEU A 609 30.44 -17.03 58.72
C LEU A 609 30.37 -17.88 60.00
N ALA A 610 29.20 -17.96 60.64
CA ALA A 610 29.00 -18.78 61.83
C ALA A 610 29.19 -20.29 61.55
N ILE A 611 28.69 -20.78 60.42
CA ILE A 611 28.89 -22.16 59.96
C ILE A 611 30.38 -22.43 59.72
N LEU A 612 31.09 -21.49 59.09
CA LEU A 612 32.53 -21.61 58.84
C LEU A 612 33.31 -21.73 60.17
N VAL A 613 33.02 -20.87 61.14
CA VAL A 613 33.63 -20.91 62.49
C VAL A 613 33.32 -22.25 63.18
N TYR A 614 32.07 -22.71 63.11
CA TYR A 614 31.67 -24.00 63.68
C TYR A 614 32.43 -25.19 63.08
N ILE A 615 32.57 -25.25 61.75
CA ILE A 615 33.32 -26.31 61.04
C ILE A 615 34.79 -26.31 61.45
N ILE A 616 35.42 -25.14 61.51
CA ILE A 616 36.82 -24.99 61.96
C ILE A 616 36.98 -25.56 63.37
N GLY A 617 36.04 -25.28 64.27
CA GLY A 617 36.03 -25.79 65.64
C GLY A 617 35.88 -27.31 65.76
N ILE A 618 35.18 -27.96 64.82
CA ILE A 618 35.10 -29.41 64.74
C ILE A 618 36.43 -30.02 64.28
N ILE A 619 37.10 -29.41 63.29
CA ILE A 619 38.34 -29.94 62.69
C ILE A 619 39.50 -29.89 63.70
N ILE A 620 39.67 -28.80 64.45
CA ILE A 620 40.82 -28.57 65.34
C ILE A 620 40.67 -29.28 66.71
N LYS A 621 39.48 -29.81 67.00
CA LYS A 621 39.15 -30.45 68.28
C LYS A 621 40.09 -31.63 68.62
N PRO A 622 40.65 -31.71 69.85
CA PRO A 622 41.37 -32.88 70.35
C PRO A 622 40.42 -34.09 70.53
N ARG A 623 40.76 -35.25 69.97
CA ARG A 623 39.91 -36.46 69.96
C ARG A 623 40.70 -37.70 70.31
N PHE A 624 40.03 -38.69 70.90
CA PHE A 624 40.61 -40.01 71.10
C PHE A 624 40.70 -40.76 69.77
N ASP A 625 41.86 -41.35 69.50
CA ASP A 625 42.07 -42.18 68.31
C ASP A 625 41.45 -43.56 68.51
N LYS A 626 40.46 -43.90 67.68
CA LYS A 626 39.58 -45.06 67.89
C LYS A 626 40.33 -46.40 67.89
N ASN A 627 41.47 -46.46 67.21
CA ASN A 627 42.17 -47.72 66.96
C ASN A 627 43.57 -47.78 67.56
N ARG A 628 44.03 -46.69 68.20
CA ARG A 628 45.42 -46.58 68.67
C ARG A 628 45.53 -46.50 70.18
N ILE A 629 44.48 -46.17 70.92
CA ILE A 629 44.60 -46.00 72.37
C ILE A 629 43.61 -46.89 73.13
N SER A 630 44.12 -47.60 74.13
CA SER A 630 43.35 -48.44 75.03
C SER A 630 43.92 -48.35 76.45
N LEU A 631 43.09 -48.74 77.42
CA LEU A 631 43.46 -48.83 78.83
C LEU A 631 43.30 -50.28 79.27
N GLU A 632 44.40 -50.91 79.63
CA GLU A 632 44.39 -52.26 80.22
C GLU A 632 44.33 -52.12 81.73
N TYR A 633 43.38 -52.79 82.39
CA TYR A 633 43.29 -52.73 83.84
C TYR A 633 42.96 -54.07 84.49
N LYS A 634 43.42 -54.22 85.74
CA LYS A 634 43.19 -55.37 86.61
C LYS A 634 42.72 -54.88 87.96
N GLN A 635 41.71 -55.54 88.54
CA GLN A 635 41.14 -55.20 89.85
C GLN A 635 41.04 -56.45 90.72
N SER A 636 41.42 -56.35 92.01
CA SER A 636 41.31 -57.42 93.01
C SER A 636 40.80 -56.89 94.35
N ARG A 637 40.04 -57.72 95.09
CA ARG A 637 39.35 -57.39 96.36
C ARG A 637 40.07 -57.84 97.65
N LYS A 638 41.30 -58.35 97.58
CA LYS A 638 42.17 -58.65 98.75
C LYS A 638 43.58 -59.05 98.28
N ARG A 639 44.58 -58.94 99.16
CA ARG A 639 46.04 -59.15 98.92
C ARG A 639 46.46 -60.55 98.39
N GLU A 640 45.53 -61.41 97.99
CA GLU A 640 45.83 -62.65 97.28
C GLU A 640 46.06 -62.36 95.78
N ARG A 641 47.32 -62.57 95.38
CA ARG A 641 47.92 -62.58 94.03
C ARG A 641 47.07 -61.97 92.90
N LEU A 642 47.41 -60.72 92.54
CA LEU A 642 47.12 -60.07 91.24
C LEU A 642 47.38 -60.94 90.00
N ARG A 643 48.13 -62.04 90.16
CA ARG A 643 48.47 -63.01 89.13
C ARG A 643 47.22 -63.71 88.53
N ASP A 644 46.13 -63.82 89.30
CA ASP A 644 44.92 -64.56 88.90
C ASP A 644 43.73 -63.65 88.49
N ALA A 645 43.89 -62.32 88.53
CA ALA A 645 42.85 -61.37 88.10
C ALA A 645 42.77 -61.26 86.57
N ARG A 646 41.59 -61.44 85.98
CA ARG A 646 41.34 -61.21 84.53
C ARG A 646 41.65 -59.76 84.18
N GLY A 647 42.57 -59.55 83.24
CA GLY A 647 42.76 -58.23 82.63
C GLY A 647 41.59 -57.86 81.73
N MET A 648 41.11 -56.63 81.85
CA MET A 648 40.13 -56.02 80.95
C MET A 648 40.82 -54.93 80.13
N THR A 649 40.47 -54.81 78.86
CA THR A 649 40.95 -53.75 77.98
C THR A 649 39.76 -52.89 77.57
N GLU A 650 39.77 -51.62 77.93
CA GLU A 650 38.75 -50.65 77.49
C GLU A 650 39.32 -49.64 76.50
N ASN A 651 38.54 -49.33 75.46
CA ASN A 651 38.89 -48.33 74.46
C ASN A 651 38.30 -46.97 74.84
N PHE A 652 38.99 -45.89 74.44
CA PHE A 652 38.58 -44.51 74.72
C PHE A 652 37.41 -44.00 73.85
N TYR A 653 36.50 -44.88 73.41
CA TYR A 653 35.41 -44.52 72.48
C TYR A 653 34.36 -43.60 73.15
N THR A 654 34.09 -42.47 72.49
CA THR A 654 33.09 -41.46 72.87
C THR A 654 31.90 -41.46 71.91
N ASN A 655 30.73 -41.02 72.39
CA ASN A 655 29.49 -41.00 71.59
C ASN A 655 29.55 -39.96 70.46
N TRP A 656 28.79 -40.20 69.38
CA TRP A 656 28.76 -39.35 68.19
C TRP A 656 28.51 -37.87 68.48
N VAL A 657 27.60 -37.56 69.41
CA VAL A 657 27.27 -36.19 69.85
C VAL A 657 28.51 -35.47 70.39
N ASN A 658 29.26 -36.10 71.30
CA ASN A 658 30.46 -35.49 71.86
C ASN A 658 31.57 -35.35 70.82
N ARG A 659 31.58 -36.18 69.78
CA ARG A 659 32.59 -36.15 68.71
C ARG A 659 32.32 -35.09 67.64
N TRP A 660 31.05 -34.78 67.36
CA TRP A 660 30.67 -33.95 66.20
C TRP A 660 29.78 -32.73 66.49
N LEU A 661 29.17 -32.61 67.67
CA LEU A 661 28.28 -31.48 68.01
C LEU A 661 28.87 -30.47 69.00
N VAL A 662 30.04 -30.75 69.56
CA VAL A 662 30.70 -29.86 70.54
C VAL A 662 32.06 -29.42 69.98
N PRO A 663 32.15 -28.25 69.31
CA PRO A 663 33.40 -27.75 68.74
C PRO A 663 34.37 -27.27 69.82
N TYR A 664 35.67 -27.24 69.52
CA TYR A 664 36.79 -26.72 70.34
C TYR A 664 37.08 -27.42 71.69
N LEU A 665 36.12 -28.13 72.30
CA LEU A 665 36.32 -28.82 73.58
C LEU A 665 36.88 -30.24 73.38
N ALA A 666 37.97 -30.56 74.08
CA ALA A 666 38.58 -31.89 74.05
C ALA A 666 37.60 -33.00 74.50
N GLU A 667 37.65 -34.15 73.85
CA GLU A 667 36.86 -35.33 74.25
C GLU A 667 37.25 -35.81 75.66
N LYS A 668 36.25 -36.23 76.45
CA LYS A 668 36.44 -36.80 77.79
C LYS A 668 35.80 -38.18 77.87
N LYS A 669 36.43 -39.10 78.59
CA LYS A 669 35.94 -40.47 78.82
C LYS A 669 36.32 -40.92 80.23
N SER A 670 35.33 -41.42 80.98
CA SER A 670 35.56 -42.06 82.27
C SER A 670 35.65 -43.58 82.08
N ILE A 671 36.67 -44.19 82.66
CA ILE A 671 36.93 -45.64 82.67
C ILE A 671 37.24 -46.01 84.13
N GLY A 672 36.38 -46.84 84.73
CA GLY A 672 36.36 -47.04 86.18
C GLY A 672 36.17 -45.71 86.92
N ASP A 673 37.01 -45.46 87.92
CA ASP A 673 36.99 -44.24 88.73
C ASP A 673 37.82 -43.09 88.14
N LEU A 674 38.49 -43.32 87.01
CA LEU A 674 39.38 -42.35 86.38
C LEU A 674 38.73 -41.70 85.17
N THR A 675 38.94 -40.39 85.02
CA THR A 675 38.46 -39.64 83.85
C THR A 675 39.64 -39.15 83.05
N PHE A 676 39.60 -39.44 81.75
CA PHE A 676 40.63 -39.07 80.81
C PHE A 676 40.11 -38.03 79.82
N LYS A 677 41.01 -37.17 79.33
CA LYS A 677 40.76 -36.13 78.35
C LYS A 677 41.76 -36.26 77.19
N ALA A 678 41.27 -36.13 75.97
CA ALA A 678 42.08 -36.26 74.77
C ALA A 678 43.09 -35.11 74.64
N ASP A 679 44.31 -35.43 74.22
CA ASP A 679 45.32 -34.45 73.82
C ASP A 679 45.25 -34.23 72.29
N ARG A 680 45.80 -33.11 71.80
CA ARG A 680 46.01 -32.89 70.36
C ARG A 680 46.98 -33.92 69.78
N LYS A 681 47.94 -34.38 70.58
CA LYS A 681 48.84 -35.48 70.22
C LYS A 681 48.19 -36.81 70.60
N LYS A 682 48.11 -37.73 69.65
CA LYS A 682 47.33 -38.98 69.77
C LYS A 682 48.02 -40.09 70.59
N ASP A 683 49.26 -39.87 71.01
CA ASP A 683 50.13 -40.81 71.73
C ASP A 683 50.01 -40.73 73.25
N ARG A 684 49.15 -39.82 73.75
CA ARG A 684 49.06 -39.47 75.16
C ARG A 684 47.64 -39.01 75.52
N VAL A 685 47.30 -39.14 76.79
CA VAL A 685 46.01 -38.68 77.33
C VAL A 685 46.23 -37.89 78.62
N TRP A 686 45.28 -37.03 78.96
CA TRP A 686 45.28 -36.29 80.21
C TRP A 686 44.40 -37.00 81.23
N LEU A 687 44.96 -37.40 82.37
CA LEU A 687 44.21 -37.78 83.55
C LEU A 687 43.65 -36.52 84.22
N VAL A 688 42.33 -36.40 84.16
CA VAL A 688 41.59 -35.21 84.58
C VAL A 688 41.74 -35.02 86.08
N LYS A 689 42.08 -33.79 86.49
CA LYS A 689 42.41 -33.45 87.89
C LYS A 689 41.33 -33.87 88.88
N GLU A 690 40.05 -33.74 88.51
CA GLU A 690 38.93 -34.10 89.38
C GLU A 690 38.89 -35.60 89.71
N SER A 691 39.45 -36.45 88.86
CA SER A 691 39.51 -37.90 89.05
C SER A 691 40.77 -38.41 89.76
N GLN A 692 41.66 -37.51 90.19
CA GLN A 692 42.89 -37.86 90.91
C GLN A 692 42.63 -38.03 92.42
N ASP A 693 42.95 -39.20 92.97
CA ASP A 693 42.90 -39.52 94.40
C ASP A 693 44.28 -39.26 95.05
N PRO A 694 44.38 -38.71 96.28
CA PRO A 694 45.66 -38.54 96.98
C PRO A 694 46.47 -39.84 97.14
N ASN A 695 45.81 -41.00 97.15
CA ASN A 695 46.44 -42.31 97.26
C ASN A 695 46.80 -42.95 95.91
N LEU A 696 46.56 -42.25 94.81
CA LEU A 696 46.85 -42.73 93.47
C LEU A 696 48.36 -42.65 93.20
N ILE A 697 48.93 -43.73 92.67
CA ILE A 697 50.34 -43.83 92.29
C ILE A 697 50.42 -43.79 90.77
N VAL A 698 51.09 -42.80 90.21
CA VAL A 698 51.35 -42.71 88.76
C VAL A 698 52.84 -42.78 88.53
N ARG A 699 53.31 -43.65 87.64
CA ARG A 699 54.76 -43.85 87.38
C ARG A 699 55.57 -44.11 88.64
N HIS A 700 55.03 -44.92 89.56
CA HIS A 700 55.69 -45.27 90.83
C HIS A 700 55.84 -44.12 91.84
N GLU A 701 55.23 -42.95 91.59
CA GLU A 701 55.16 -41.83 92.55
C GLU A 701 53.73 -41.66 93.09
N LYS A 702 53.59 -41.58 94.42
CA LYS A 702 52.30 -41.30 95.06
C LYS A 702 51.95 -39.82 94.92
N LEU A 703 50.73 -39.50 94.50
CA LEU A 703 50.28 -38.12 94.23
C LEU A 703 49.96 -37.27 95.48
N GLU A 704 50.57 -37.62 96.62
CA GLU A 704 50.33 -36.97 97.91
C GLU A 704 50.72 -35.48 97.83
N GLY A 705 49.76 -34.58 98.12
CA GLY A 705 49.94 -33.12 97.98
C GLY A 705 49.92 -32.55 96.55
N ARG A 706 49.83 -33.39 95.50
CA ARG A 706 49.75 -32.97 94.09
C ARG A 706 48.42 -33.31 93.40
N SER A 707 47.65 -34.25 93.95
CA SER A 707 46.31 -34.60 93.44
C SER A 707 45.38 -33.38 93.30
N LYS A 708 44.52 -33.39 92.28
CA LYS A 708 43.49 -32.38 91.99
C LYS A 708 43.99 -30.96 91.65
N LYS A 709 45.31 -30.71 91.59
CA LYS A 709 45.87 -29.39 91.25
C LYS A 709 45.90 -29.11 89.75
N ALA A 710 46.22 -30.11 88.92
CA ALA A 710 46.28 -29.98 87.46
C ALA A 710 46.01 -31.32 86.77
N ASP A 711 45.54 -31.27 85.52
CA ASP A 711 45.44 -32.47 84.68
C ASP A 711 46.84 -33.07 84.51
N LEU A 712 46.97 -34.39 84.64
CA LEU A 712 48.27 -35.08 84.59
C LEU A 712 48.41 -35.83 83.28
N GLN A 713 49.52 -35.65 82.58
CA GLN A 713 49.72 -36.29 81.28
C GLN A 713 50.19 -37.73 81.44
N ILE A 714 49.54 -38.65 80.75
CA ILE A 714 49.78 -40.10 80.77
C ILE A 714 50.30 -40.53 79.39
N TYR A 715 51.41 -41.25 79.39
CA TYR A 715 52.13 -41.76 78.23
C TYR A 715 52.00 -43.28 78.10
N HIS A 716 52.35 -43.80 76.92
CA HIS A 716 52.37 -45.23 76.64
C HIS A 716 53.15 -46.02 77.72
N ASN A 717 52.54 -47.08 78.23
CA ASN A 717 53.00 -47.94 79.33
C ASN A 717 53.09 -47.27 80.71
N ASP A 718 52.58 -46.05 80.88
CA ASP A 718 52.43 -45.50 82.22
C ASP A 718 51.43 -46.34 83.02
N GLU A 719 51.85 -46.70 84.23
CA GLU A 719 51.05 -47.44 85.18
C GLU A 719 50.45 -46.48 86.21
N ILE A 720 49.14 -46.63 86.42
CA ILE A 720 48.34 -45.93 87.41
C ILE A 720 47.80 -46.97 88.39
N GLN A 721 48.24 -46.90 89.65
CA GLN A 721 47.79 -47.80 90.71
C GLN A 721 46.89 -47.04 91.68
N ILE A 722 45.82 -47.70 92.11
CA ILE A 722 44.90 -47.21 93.13
C ILE A 722 44.86 -48.25 94.24
N GLU A 723 45.30 -47.85 95.43
CA GLU A 723 45.25 -48.68 96.64
C GLU A 723 44.23 -48.08 97.62
N ARG A 724 43.13 -48.81 97.83
CA ARG A 724 42.09 -48.49 98.83
C ARG A 724 42.00 -49.64 99.83
N SER A 725 41.43 -49.35 101.01
CA SER A 725 41.44 -50.26 102.18
C SER A 725 41.01 -51.70 101.89
N ASN A 726 40.16 -51.93 100.87
CA ASN A 726 39.71 -53.26 100.45
C ASN A 726 39.88 -53.56 98.94
N ASP A 727 40.36 -52.62 98.13
CA ASP A 727 40.42 -52.76 96.66
C ASP A 727 41.77 -52.27 96.11
N TYR A 728 42.35 -53.06 95.20
CA TYR A 728 43.56 -52.68 94.48
C TYR A 728 43.35 -52.79 92.98
N SER A 729 43.60 -51.70 92.25
CA SER A 729 43.48 -51.66 90.79
C SER A 729 44.69 -51.04 90.11
N ILE A 730 45.18 -51.70 89.07
CA ILE A 730 46.25 -51.20 88.20
C ILE A 730 45.64 -50.90 86.83
N TYR A 731 45.91 -49.71 86.30
CA TYR A 731 45.61 -49.30 84.92
C TYR A 731 46.92 -49.03 84.18
N ILE A 732 47.06 -49.57 82.98
CA ILE A 732 48.21 -49.35 82.09
C ILE A 732 47.67 -48.72 80.81
N PHE A 733 48.15 -47.54 80.48
CA PHE A 733 47.79 -46.87 79.24
C PHE A 733 48.57 -47.45 78.05
N LYS A 734 47.87 -47.87 77.01
CA LYS A 734 48.45 -48.39 75.77
C LYS A 734 48.13 -47.44 74.61
N SER A 735 49.18 -47.08 73.88
CA SER A 735 49.12 -46.35 72.61
C SER A 735 49.86 -47.14 71.53
N HIS A 736 49.18 -47.63 70.50
CA HIS A 736 49.70 -48.40 69.39
C HIS A 736 50.09 -47.54 68.19
#